data_AF-A0A9P9LKS7-F1
#
_entry.id   AF-A0A9P9LKS7-F1
#
_cell.length_a   1.000
_cell.length_b   1.000
_cell.length_c   1.000
_cell.angle_alpha   90.00
_cell.angle_beta   90.00
_cell.angle_gamma   90.00
#
_symmetry.space_group_name_H-M   'P 1'
#
loop_
_entity.id
_entity.type
_entity.pdbx_description
1 polymer ?
#
loop_
_entity_poly.entity_id
_entity_poly.type
_entity_poly.pdbx_seq_one_letter_code
_entity_poly.pdbx_strand_id
1 'polypeptide(L)'
;MDMIRRDGSATSITPPLPQAGGYVVVVVIGLIFAFAMVFVTKILKRTTGEDNSRTEMFITANRSVGRGLTASAVISSWLWSTAMLGSSLVGYAYGVSGPFWFAAGCSPMIVFFSLLGISCKLKIPEAHTLLEIVRIRYGTVAHLVFMFLCLVNNLFAVANMLLGASAAITALTGMHVIAATFLLPIGVVVYTFVGGIKATFLTDYIHTFTILIILCFFTAKAFTVPEIGSIGNLYDLVTAASARTPISGNHDGTYMTMTSKSGIFFGIIHVTTNFGLVIMDTGFFVKAFAASPRAVVPGYVIGGIAYFAIPWALGTLMSSVAWGLQDQPIWPTYPRAMSAHEVSSGLVLPYAAIAIAGKGGAIAVLLITFMAVTSTLSAQIIAVSSIISFDIYRCYANKNATDRDVIRWSHYGVIIFAIIAAAFSTMLHYVGVDLSWTLYMLGVVTCPGIFPTVFTILWRQQSRAAAIIAPLLGMVTGISVWLGSASALYGNVSIKSAGELLPCMYGCLASTFSPLPYSVIITLSKPQNFDWNDFLTEKLAFGDPSLLRPVVKEAVGASKEPTSRNDPRWLPYMRRWTTVAAIWSAATFLGHFILWPLPMYAAKYTFSKNVILLCMACDLDHLALGTLFVAGFYPIIDGRKQILSIINSLCKGERSQRAQNGQISEVETSGTSSFPESATASVSIPFQEK
;
A
#
# COMPACT_ATOMS: atom_id res chain seq x y z
N MET A 1 -3.99 -43.52 -29.31
CA MET A 1 -4.18 -42.62 -30.45
C MET A 1 -5.68 -42.46 -30.68
N ASP A 2 -6.40 -41.49 -30.13
CA ASP A 2 -6.16 -40.50 -29.10
C ASP A 2 -7.49 -40.33 -28.36
N MET A 3 -7.47 -40.50 -27.04
CA MET A 3 -8.63 -40.24 -26.20
C MET A 3 -8.79 -38.74 -26.05
N ILE A 4 -9.86 -38.22 -26.64
CA ILE A 4 -10.40 -36.88 -26.42
C ILE A 4 -10.71 -36.74 -24.92
N ARG A 5 -9.79 -36.13 -24.18
CA ARG A 5 -10.09 -35.48 -22.90
C ARG A 5 -11.03 -34.32 -23.22
N ARG A 6 -12.31 -34.51 -22.93
CA ARG A 6 -13.28 -33.44 -22.74
C ARG A 6 -12.87 -32.65 -21.50
N ASP A 7 -12.00 -31.66 -21.65
CA ASP A 7 -11.82 -30.63 -20.64
C ASP A 7 -12.91 -29.56 -20.85
N GLY A 8 -13.77 -29.37 -19.84
CA GLY A 8 -14.80 -28.35 -19.79
C GLY A 8 -14.26 -26.92 -19.59
N SER A 9 -13.20 -26.53 -20.31
CA SER A 9 -12.38 -25.34 -20.03
C SER A 9 -12.55 -24.18 -21.02
N ALA A 10 -13.78 -23.85 -21.42
CA ALA A 10 -14.03 -22.58 -22.12
C ALA A 10 -14.22 -21.43 -21.09
N THR A 11 -13.19 -21.11 -20.29
CA THR A 11 -13.34 -20.23 -19.11
C THR A 11 -12.60 -18.89 -19.18
N SER A 12 -11.84 -18.60 -20.23
CA SER A 12 -11.27 -17.25 -20.49
C SER A 12 -10.96 -17.05 -21.98
N ILE A 13 -10.84 -15.79 -22.41
CA ILE A 13 -10.41 -15.44 -23.78
C ILE A 13 -8.97 -15.92 -24.03
N THR A 14 -8.61 -16.17 -25.28
CA THR A 14 -7.20 -16.44 -25.64
C THR A 14 -6.32 -15.28 -25.18
N PRO A 15 -5.19 -15.54 -24.48
CA PRO A 15 -4.35 -14.47 -23.98
C PRO A 15 -3.94 -13.49 -25.08
N PRO A 16 -4.17 -12.16 -24.91
CA PRO A 16 -3.87 -11.16 -25.93
C PRO A 16 -2.35 -10.93 -26.12
N LEU A 17 -1.55 -11.30 -25.12
CA LEU A 17 -0.10 -11.16 -25.12
C LEU A 17 0.59 -12.53 -25.10
N PRO A 18 1.80 -12.65 -25.68
CA PRO A 18 2.57 -13.88 -25.59
C PRO A 18 3.02 -14.15 -24.15
N GLN A 19 3.18 -15.43 -23.82
CA GLN A 19 3.65 -15.88 -22.49
C GLN A 19 4.99 -15.26 -22.10
N ALA A 20 5.90 -15.08 -23.08
CA ALA A 20 7.18 -14.40 -22.87
C ALA A 20 7.00 -12.97 -22.34
N GLY A 21 5.94 -12.25 -22.74
CA GLY A 21 5.64 -10.91 -22.26
C GLY A 21 5.37 -10.88 -20.75
N GLY A 22 4.71 -11.90 -20.21
CA GLY A 22 4.51 -12.05 -18.77
C GLY A 22 5.83 -12.19 -18.01
N TYR A 23 6.70 -13.10 -18.45
CA TYR A 23 8.02 -13.30 -17.84
C TYR A 23 8.93 -12.07 -17.97
N VAL A 24 8.89 -11.36 -19.11
CA VAL A 24 9.65 -10.12 -19.30
C VAL A 24 9.21 -9.05 -18.31
N VAL A 25 7.90 -8.81 -18.15
CA VAL A 25 7.43 -7.81 -17.20
C VAL A 25 7.74 -8.22 -15.76
N VAL A 26 7.45 -9.46 -15.38
CA VAL A 26 7.60 -9.90 -13.98
C VAL A 26 9.07 -10.02 -13.56
N VAL A 27 9.92 -10.59 -14.41
CA VAL A 27 11.32 -10.87 -14.06
C VAL A 27 12.24 -9.76 -14.56
N VAL A 28 12.22 -9.44 -15.84
CA VAL A 28 13.22 -8.55 -16.44
C VAL A 28 13.00 -7.11 -15.98
N ILE A 29 11.77 -6.58 -16.07
CA ILE A 29 11.47 -5.23 -15.58
C ILE A 29 11.68 -5.15 -14.06
N GLY A 30 11.30 -6.19 -13.30
CA GLY A 30 11.55 -6.25 -11.87
C GLY A 30 13.03 -6.20 -11.50
N LEU A 31 13.89 -6.91 -12.22
CA LEU A 31 15.34 -6.87 -12.01
C LEU A 31 15.94 -5.52 -12.44
N ILE A 32 15.52 -4.97 -13.59
CA ILE A 32 15.96 -3.64 -14.03
C ILE A 32 15.64 -2.60 -12.97
N PHE A 33 14.40 -2.62 -12.48
CA PHE A 33 13.95 -1.72 -11.42
C PHE A 33 14.78 -1.92 -10.14
N ALA A 34 15.05 -3.17 -9.79
CA ALA A 34 15.87 -3.47 -8.62
C ALA A 34 17.30 -2.92 -8.75
N PHE A 35 17.95 -3.11 -9.90
CA PHE A 35 19.27 -2.55 -10.18
C PHE A 35 19.27 -1.02 -10.19
N ALA A 36 18.24 -0.40 -10.77
CA ALA A 36 18.08 1.05 -10.74
C ALA A 36 18.01 1.58 -9.30
N MET A 37 17.27 0.90 -8.42
CA MET A 37 17.15 1.29 -7.03
C MET A 37 18.43 1.07 -6.23
N VAL A 38 19.12 -0.05 -6.45
CA VAL A 38 20.46 -0.28 -5.87
C VAL A 38 21.43 0.84 -6.28
N PHE A 39 21.36 1.27 -7.54
CA PHE A 39 22.17 2.37 -8.05
C PHE A 39 21.81 3.72 -7.38
N VAL A 40 20.52 4.03 -7.25
CA VAL A 40 20.06 5.23 -6.54
C VAL A 40 20.52 5.23 -5.08
N THR A 41 20.41 4.11 -4.37
CA THR A 41 20.91 3.97 -2.99
C THR A 41 22.41 4.25 -2.91
N LYS A 42 23.21 3.75 -3.87
CA LYS A 42 24.66 4.05 -3.93
C LYS A 42 24.94 5.53 -4.18
N ILE A 43 24.15 6.20 -5.03
CA ILE A 43 24.25 7.64 -5.25
C ILE A 43 23.96 8.40 -3.96
N LEU A 44 22.83 8.10 -3.30
CA LEU A 44 22.44 8.77 -2.05
C LEU A 44 23.50 8.60 -0.96
N LYS A 45 24.07 7.40 -0.82
CA LYS A 45 25.20 7.17 0.08
C LYS A 45 26.40 8.07 -0.22
N ARG A 46 26.76 8.22 -1.50
CA ARG A 46 27.91 9.05 -1.93
C ARG A 46 27.65 10.56 -1.82
N THR A 47 26.45 11.02 -2.15
CA THR A 47 26.15 12.45 -2.29
C THR A 47 25.60 13.08 -1.02
N THR A 48 24.74 12.37 -0.28
CA THR A 48 24.06 12.90 0.91
C THR A 48 24.50 12.22 2.21
N GLY A 49 25.41 11.25 2.13
CA GLY A 49 25.89 10.49 3.30
C GLY A 49 24.84 9.54 3.87
N GLU A 50 23.80 9.23 3.10
CA GLU A 50 22.71 8.36 3.52
C GLU A 50 23.16 6.90 3.48
N ASP A 51 23.77 6.45 4.58
CA ASP A 51 24.31 5.11 4.68
C ASP A 51 23.29 4.11 5.23
N ASN A 52 22.77 3.28 4.33
CA ASN A 52 21.86 2.17 4.64
C ASN A 52 22.50 1.07 5.49
N SER A 53 23.81 1.09 5.75
CA SER A 53 24.42 0.18 6.73
C SER A 53 24.09 0.53 8.19
N ARG A 54 23.47 1.69 8.45
CA ARG A 54 23.00 2.12 9.77
C ARG A 54 21.50 1.82 9.91
N THR A 55 21.09 1.27 11.04
CA THR A 55 19.69 0.83 11.25
C THR A 55 18.69 1.98 11.14
N GLU A 56 19.01 3.16 11.67
CA GLU A 56 18.12 4.33 11.59
C GLU A 56 17.86 4.78 10.14
N MET A 57 18.88 4.72 9.30
CA MET A 57 18.72 5.05 7.88
C MET A 57 17.92 3.96 7.18
N PHE A 58 18.26 2.69 7.43
CA PHE A 58 17.61 1.54 6.80
C PHE A 58 16.11 1.42 7.13
N ILE A 59 15.72 1.66 8.39
CA ILE A 59 14.36 1.38 8.89
C ILE A 59 13.48 2.63 8.98
N THR A 60 14.04 3.79 9.33
CA THR A 60 13.25 5.02 9.52
C THR A 60 13.67 6.16 8.60
N ALA A 61 14.60 5.95 7.67
CA ALA A 61 15.12 7.01 6.80
C ALA A 61 15.62 8.24 7.58
N ASN A 62 16.17 8.03 8.78
CA ASN A 62 16.52 9.11 9.72
C ASN A 62 15.37 10.10 9.99
N ARG A 63 14.12 9.65 9.88
CA ARG A 63 12.90 10.44 10.12
C ARG A 63 12.81 11.72 9.27
N SER A 64 13.40 11.67 8.08
CA SER A 64 13.68 12.86 7.24
C SER A 64 12.72 13.05 6.06
N VAL A 65 11.74 12.15 5.87
CA VAL A 65 10.90 12.19 4.66
C VAL A 65 9.98 13.41 4.66
N GLY A 66 9.93 14.11 3.51
CA GLY A 66 9.17 15.33 3.27
C GLY A 66 7.67 15.10 3.02
N ARG A 67 6.89 16.18 2.90
CA ARG A 67 5.42 16.14 2.76
C ARG A 67 5.02 15.48 1.46
N GLY A 68 5.61 15.89 0.35
CA GLY A 68 5.26 15.39 -0.97
C GLY A 68 5.53 13.89 -1.10
N LEU A 69 6.74 13.47 -0.76
CA LEU A 69 7.11 12.06 -0.83
C LEU A 69 6.30 11.20 0.14
N THR A 70 5.95 11.73 1.33
CA THR A 70 5.02 11.04 2.25
C THR A 70 3.63 10.87 1.64
N ALA A 71 3.05 11.92 1.04
CA ALA A 71 1.74 11.83 0.41
C ALA A 71 1.71 10.80 -0.73
N SER A 72 2.72 10.82 -1.61
CA SER A 72 2.84 9.86 -2.71
C SER A 72 3.02 8.43 -2.20
N ALA A 73 3.88 8.21 -1.19
CA ALA A 73 4.09 6.89 -0.63
C ALA A 73 2.87 6.35 0.15
N VAL A 74 2.05 7.23 0.73
CA VAL A 74 0.78 6.84 1.37
C VAL A 74 -0.26 6.42 0.33
N ILE A 75 -0.36 7.14 -0.79
CA ILE A 75 -1.21 6.72 -1.93
C ILE A 75 -0.72 5.35 -2.44
N SER A 76 0.60 5.20 -2.61
CA SER A 76 1.20 3.95 -3.09
C SER A 76 0.95 2.76 -2.17
N SER A 77 0.98 2.96 -0.85
CA SER A 77 0.64 1.92 0.14
C SER A 77 -0.72 1.28 -0.09
N TRP A 78 -1.62 1.96 -0.81
CA TRP A 78 -2.99 1.52 -1.06
C TRP A 78 -3.31 1.21 -2.51
N LEU A 79 -2.41 1.54 -3.43
CA LEU A 79 -2.53 1.16 -4.83
C LEU A 79 -2.23 -0.32 -5.02
N TRP A 80 -3.07 -1.15 -4.41
CA TRP A 80 -2.99 -2.59 -4.52
C TRP A 80 -3.49 -3.02 -5.91
N SER A 81 -3.02 -4.14 -6.43
CA SER A 81 -3.63 -4.79 -7.60
C SER A 81 -5.13 -4.96 -7.39
N THR A 82 -5.54 -5.32 -6.18
CA THR A 82 -6.94 -5.47 -5.78
C THR A 82 -7.71 -4.15 -5.73
N ALA A 83 -7.04 -3.00 -5.53
CA ALA A 83 -7.70 -1.70 -5.59
C ALA A 83 -8.14 -1.38 -7.03
N MET A 84 -7.32 -1.74 -8.01
CA MET A 84 -7.61 -1.50 -9.43
C MET A 84 -8.57 -2.54 -10.00
N LEU A 85 -8.25 -3.82 -9.80
CA LEU A 85 -9.07 -4.94 -10.28
C LEU A 85 -10.40 -4.99 -9.52
N GLY A 86 -10.37 -4.87 -8.19
CA GLY A 86 -11.53 -4.94 -7.32
C GLY A 86 -12.51 -3.79 -7.51
N SER A 87 -12.04 -2.54 -7.70
CA SER A 87 -12.94 -1.40 -7.95
C SER A 87 -13.74 -1.58 -9.24
N SER A 88 -13.11 -2.04 -10.32
CA SER A 88 -13.82 -2.36 -11.57
C SER A 88 -14.76 -3.57 -11.42
N LEU A 89 -14.37 -4.58 -10.65
CA LEU A 89 -15.19 -5.76 -10.34
C LEU A 89 -16.47 -5.35 -9.62
N VAL A 90 -16.37 -4.59 -8.55
CA VAL A 90 -17.56 -4.15 -7.80
C VAL A 90 -18.39 -3.12 -8.57
N GLY A 91 -17.77 -2.35 -9.47
CA GLY A 91 -18.48 -1.53 -10.44
C GLY A 91 -19.30 -2.34 -11.43
N TYR A 92 -18.76 -3.47 -11.89
CA TYR A 92 -19.50 -4.38 -12.76
C TYR A 92 -20.63 -5.08 -11.99
N ALA A 93 -20.37 -5.53 -10.76
CA ALA A 93 -21.32 -6.29 -9.95
C ALA A 93 -22.45 -5.43 -9.35
N TYR A 94 -22.16 -4.19 -8.94
CA TYR A 94 -23.08 -3.35 -8.15
C TYR A 94 -23.42 -2.00 -8.80
N GLY A 95 -22.90 -1.75 -10.00
CA GLY A 95 -23.01 -0.45 -10.67
C GLY A 95 -22.15 0.62 -10.00
N VAL A 96 -22.50 1.89 -10.23
CA VAL A 96 -21.76 3.06 -9.74
C VAL A 96 -21.66 3.12 -8.21
N SER A 97 -22.50 2.41 -7.46
CA SER A 97 -22.37 2.31 -6.00
C SER A 97 -21.09 1.57 -5.58
N GLY A 98 -20.67 0.54 -6.32
CA GLY A 98 -19.54 -0.33 -5.94
C GLY A 98 -18.19 0.41 -5.82
N PRO A 99 -17.71 1.09 -6.88
CA PRO A 99 -16.44 1.80 -6.86
C PRO A 99 -16.45 2.94 -5.83
N PHE A 100 -17.62 3.52 -5.54
CA PHE A 100 -17.75 4.57 -4.54
C PHE A 100 -17.45 4.01 -3.17
N TRP A 101 -18.13 2.93 -2.80
CA TRP A 101 -17.93 2.25 -1.53
C TRP A 101 -16.51 1.68 -1.41
N PHE A 102 -15.88 1.32 -2.54
CA PHE A 102 -14.47 0.97 -2.58
C PHE A 102 -13.59 2.15 -2.16
N ALA A 103 -13.74 3.30 -2.83
CA ALA A 103 -12.97 4.51 -2.56
C ALA A 103 -13.20 5.06 -1.14
N ALA A 104 -14.47 5.15 -0.76
CA ALA A 104 -14.91 5.57 0.57
C ALA A 104 -14.38 4.60 1.63
N GLY A 105 -14.29 3.30 1.34
CA GLY A 105 -13.76 2.28 2.26
C GLY A 105 -12.31 2.51 2.69
N CYS A 106 -11.48 3.07 1.82
CA CYS A 106 -10.05 3.27 2.09
C CYS A 106 -9.73 4.70 2.58
N SER A 107 -10.27 5.72 1.92
CA SER A 107 -9.82 7.12 2.09
C SER A 107 -9.89 7.62 3.54
N PRO A 108 -11.03 7.52 4.26
CA PRO A 108 -11.13 7.98 5.64
C PRO A 108 -10.22 7.20 6.62
N MET A 109 -9.89 5.95 6.32
CA MET A 109 -8.98 5.13 7.15
C MET A 109 -7.54 5.62 7.03
N ILE A 110 -7.11 6.02 5.83
CA ILE A 110 -5.82 6.68 5.60
C ILE A 110 -5.74 7.98 6.39
N VAL A 111 -6.78 8.80 6.30
CA VAL A 111 -6.84 10.09 6.97
C VAL A 111 -6.88 9.89 8.50
N PHE A 112 -7.64 8.92 8.99
CA PHE A 112 -7.65 8.54 10.40
C PHE A 112 -6.28 8.11 10.90
N PHE A 113 -5.50 7.39 10.09
CA PHE A 113 -4.15 7.01 10.47
C PHE A 113 -3.24 8.21 10.74
N SER A 114 -3.49 9.37 10.11
CA SER A 114 -2.74 10.59 10.40
C SER A 114 -2.81 10.97 11.90
N LEU A 115 -3.96 10.71 12.55
CA LEU A 115 -4.17 10.94 13.98
C LEU A 115 -3.34 9.97 14.83
N LEU A 116 -3.29 8.69 14.46
CA LEU A 116 -2.46 7.69 15.14
C LEU A 116 -0.97 7.99 14.95
N GLY A 117 -0.54 8.28 13.73
CA GLY A 117 0.85 8.58 13.40
C GLY A 117 1.39 9.81 14.14
N ILE A 118 0.64 10.92 14.16
CA ILE A 118 1.06 12.12 14.90
C ILE A 118 1.06 11.90 16.41
N SER A 119 0.10 11.12 16.92
CA SER A 119 0.04 10.77 18.34
C SER A 119 1.21 9.88 18.77
N CYS A 120 1.61 8.92 17.93
CA CYS A 120 2.79 8.11 18.15
C CYS A 120 4.05 8.99 18.16
N LYS A 121 4.22 9.89 17.18
CA LYS A 121 5.37 10.82 17.17
C LYS A 121 5.42 11.77 18.37
N LEU A 122 4.27 12.18 18.89
CA LEU A 122 4.19 13.02 20.08
C LEU A 122 4.68 12.29 21.34
N LYS A 123 4.37 10.99 21.44
CA LYS A 123 4.58 10.17 22.65
C LYS A 123 5.87 9.38 22.62
N ILE A 124 6.19 8.75 21.50
CA ILE A 124 7.32 7.84 21.31
C ILE A 124 7.97 8.07 19.93
N PRO A 125 8.67 9.21 19.73
CA PRO A 125 9.24 9.57 18.43
C PRO A 125 10.35 8.63 17.95
N GLU A 126 10.97 7.87 18.87
CA GLU A 126 12.06 6.95 18.58
C GLU A 126 11.62 5.56 18.14
N ALA A 127 10.33 5.21 18.26
CA ALA A 127 9.85 3.90 17.87
C ALA A 127 10.05 3.60 16.38
N HIS A 128 10.19 2.31 16.09
CA HIS A 128 10.34 1.74 14.75
C HIS A 128 9.08 0.97 14.36
N THR A 129 8.45 0.27 15.31
CA THR A 129 7.25 -0.55 15.06
C THR A 129 6.09 -0.20 16.01
N LEU A 130 4.87 -0.59 15.64
CA LEU A 130 3.71 -0.52 16.54
C LEU A 130 3.91 -1.41 17.79
N LEU A 131 4.57 -2.55 17.59
CA LEU A 131 4.71 -3.59 18.59
C LEU A 131 5.61 -3.16 19.77
N GLU A 132 6.61 -2.31 19.52
CA GLU A 132 7.40 -1.68 20.59
C GLU A 132 6.53 -0.86 21.56
N ILE A 133 5.52 -0.14 21.04
CA ILE A 133 4.57 0.62 21.86
C ILE A 133 3.76 -0.32 22.75
N VAL A 134 3.24 -1.41 22.18
CA VAL A 134 2.46 -2.43 22.90
C VAL A 134 3.32 -3.08 23.98
N ARG A 135 4.58 -3.42 23.67
CA ARG A 135 5.51 -4.06 24.59
C ARG A 135 5.83 -3.17 25.79
N ILE A 136 6.19 -1.91 25.56
CA ILE A 136 6.53 -0.99 26.66
C ILE A 136 5.30 -0.75 27.54
N ARG A 137 4.12 -0.63 26.95
CA ARG A 137 2.89 -0.35 27.70
C ARG A 137 2.34 -1.54 28.48
N TYR A 138 2.41 -2.75 27.92
CA TYR A 138 1.68 -3.92 28.42
C TYR A 138 2.54 -5.17 28.65
N GLY A 139 3.82 -5.14 28.27
CA GLY A 139 4.76 -6.24 28.43
C GLY A 139 4.62 -7.34 27.37
N THR A 140 5.36 -8.42 27.61
CA THR A 140 5.62 -9.51 26.65
C THR A 140 4.36 -10.20 26.12
N VAL A 141 3.36 -10.47 26.98
CA VAL A 141 2.17 -11.24 26.55
C VAL A 141 1.35 -10.46 25.52
N ALA A 142 1.10 -9.17 25.77
CA ALA A 142 0.42 -8.31 24.81
C ALA A 142 1.24 -8.18 23.53
N HIS A 143 2.56 -8.02 23.68
CA HIS A 143 3.46 -7.94 22.53
C HIS A 143 3.33 -9.14 21.59
N LEU A 144 3.31 -10.37 22.13
CA LEU A 144 3.13 -11.59 21.32
C LEU A 144 1.75 -11.68 20.66
N VAL A 145 0.69 -11.26 21.36
CA VAL A 145 -0.68 -11.26 20.79
C VAL A 145 -0.77 -10.28 19.62
N PHE A 146 -0.31 -9.04 19.78
CA PHE A 146 -0.34 -8.07 18.69
C PHE A 146 0.63 -8.45 17.56
N MET A 147 1.77 -9.07 17.87
CA MET A 147 2.68 -9.60 16.86
C MET A 147 1.98 -10.64 15.98
N PHE A 148 1.24 -11.58 16.59
CA PHE A 148 0.43 -12.54 15.85
C PHE A 148 -0.60 -11.83 14.95
N LEU A 149 -1.37 -10.87 15.49
CA LEU A 149 -2.39 -10.14 14.72
C LEU A 149 -1.79 -9.36 13.54
N CYS A 150 -0.67 -8.66 13.75
CA CYS A 150 0.05 -7.95 12.69
C CYS A 150 0.55 -8.92 11.62
N LEU A 151 1.20 -10.03 12.01
CA LEU A 151 1.71 -11.01 11.04
C LEU A 151 0.58 -11.67 10.24
N VAL A 152 -0.55 -12.00 10.86
CA VAL A 152 -1.76 -12.48 10.15
C VAL A 152 -2.25 -11.43 9.16
N ASN A 153 -2.39 -10.18 9.61
CA ASN A 153 -2.81 -9.07 8.77
C ASN A 153 -1.91 -8.88 7.53
N ASN A 154 -0.60 -8.78 7.74
CA ASN A 154 0.38 -8.60 6.67
C ASN A 154 0.40 -9.82 5.71
N LEU A 155 0.28 -11.05 6.21
CA LEU A 155 0.25 -12.27 5.39
C LEU A 155 -0.99 -12.30 4.47
N PHE A 156 -2.18 -12.08 5.03
CA PHE A 156 -3.42 -12.11 4.26
C PHE A 156 -3.51 -10.93 3.27
N ALA A 157 -2.99 -9.75 3.63
CA ALA A 157 -2.89 -8.60 2.73
C ALA A 157 -2.07 -8.96 1.48
N VAL A 158 -0.87 -9.51 1.65
CA VAL A 158 -0.02 -9.93 0.53
C VAL A 158 -0.65 -11.06 -0.28
N ALA A 159 -1.25 -12.04 0.38
CA ALA A 159 -1.85 -13.18 -0.28
C ALA A 159 -3.00 -12.79 -1.23
N ASN A 160 -3.89 -11.91 -0.75
CA ASN A 160 -4.98 -11.32 -1.54
C ASN A 160 -4.44 -10.60 -2.80
N MET A 161 -3.35 -9.84 -2.64
CA MET A 161 -2.74 -9.11 -3.74
C MET A 161 -2.06 -10.00 -4.78
N LEU A 162 -1.30 -11.00 -4.33
CA LEU A 162 -0.65 -11.98 -5.20
C LEU A 162 -1.67 -12.78 -5.99
N LEU A 163 -2.81 -13.12 -5.38
CA LEU A 163 -3.89 -13.86 -6.03
C LEU A 163 -4.53 -13.04 -7.16
N GLY A 164 -4.93 -11.80 -6.89
CA GLY A 164 -5.50 -10.92 -7.93
C GLY A 164 -4.51 -10.61 -9.06
N ALA A 165 -3.24 -10.42 -8.72
CA ALA A 165 -2.20 -10.13 -9.70
C ALA A 165 -1.85 -11.32 -10.59
N SER A 166 -1.65 -12.49 -9.98
CA SER A 166 -1.35 -13.73 -10.71
C SER A 166 -2.49 -14.10 -11.64
N ALA A 167 -3.75 -13.92 -11.21
CA ALA A 167 -4.93 -14.12 -12.06
C ALA A 167 -4.92 -13.18 -13.28
N ALA A 168 -4.72 -11.87 -13.08
CA ALA A 168 -4.68 -10.90 -14.17
C ALA A 168 -3.51 -11.16 -15.15
N ILE A 169 -2.31 -11.45 -14.64
CA ILE A 169 -1.13 -11.74 -15.48
C ILE A 169 -1.35 -13.02 -16.29
N THR A 170 -1.92 -14.06 -15.66
CA THR A 170 -2.26 -15.33 -16.33
C THR A 170 -3.26 -15.10 -17.46
N ALA A 171 -4.33 -14.35 -17.20
CA ALA A 171 -5.35 -14.06 -18.20
C ALA A 171 -4.80 -13.21 -19.37
N LEU A 172 -3.88 -12.28 -19.10
CA LEU A 172 -3.33 -11.39 -20.13
C LEU A 172 -2.25 -12.04 -20.99
N THR A 173 -1.47 -12.98 -20.45
CA THR A 173 -0.24 -13.47 -21.08
C THR A 173 -0.20 -15.00 -21.27
N GLY A 174 -1.04 -15.75 -20.56
CA GLY A 174 -0.92 -17.21 -20.47
C GLY A 174 0.24 -17.68 -19.59
N MET A 175 0.91 -16.78 -18.85
CA MET A 175 1.92 -17.17 -17.86
C MET A 175 1.28 -18.02 -16.77
N HIS A 176 1.96 -19.10 -16.34
CA HIS A 176 1.40 -20.00 -15.34
C HIS A 176 1.18 -19.26 -14.01
N VAL A 177 -0.01 -19.40 -13.42
CA VAL A 177 -0.41 -18.68 -12.20
C VAL A 177 0.58 -18.85 -11.05
N ILE A 178 1.07 -20.08 -10.82
CA ILE A 178 2.06 -20.34 -9.76
C ILE A 178 3.41 -19.66 -10.07
N ALA A 179 3.81 -19.60 -11.34
CA ALA A 179 5.02 -18.88 -11.72
C ALA A 179 4.85 -17.38 -11.46
N ALA A 180 3.67 -16.82 -11.75
CA ALA A 180 3.37 -15.42 -11.42
C ALA A 180 3.49 -15.15 -9.92
N THR A 181 2.88 -16.01 -9.10
CA THR A 181 2.87 -15.88 -7.63
C THR A 181 4.27 -15.90 -7.02
N PHE A 182 5.16 -16.78 -7.49
CA PHE A 182 6.53 -16.90 -6.95
C PHE A 182 7.55 -15.94 -7.57
N LEU A 183 7.37 -15.52 -8.83
CA LEU A 183 8.34 -14.64 -9.51
C LEU A 183 8.11 -13.16 -9.19
N LEU A 184 6.86 -12.73 -8.94
CA LEU A 184 6.53 -11.35 -8.60
C LEU A 184 7.32 -10.80 -7.40
N PRO A 185 7.46 -11.54 -6.27
CA PRO A 185 8.24 -11.05 -5.14
C PRO A 185 9.76 -10.94 -5.37
N ILE A 186 10.34 -11.60 -6.38
CA ILE A 186 11.80 -11.71 -6.51
C ILE A 186 12.46 -10.34 -6.72
N GLY A 187 11.96 -9.54 -7.68
CA GLY A 187 12.50 -8.21 -7.92
C GLY A 187 12.41 -7.31 -6.68
N VAL A 188 11.30 -7.43 -5.95
CA VAL A 188 11.04 -6.70 -4.71
C VAL A 188 12.05 -7.06 -3.63
N VAL A 189 12.24 -8.35 -3.38
CA VAL A 189 13.21 -8.85 -2.41
C VAL A 189 14.60 -8.27 -2.69
N VAL A 190 15.05 -8.24 -3.95
CA VAL A 190 16.39 -7.74 -4.30
C VAL A 190 16.57 -6.26 -3.94
N TYR A 191 15.62 -5.39 -4.28
CA TYR A 191 15.80 -3.95 -4.01
C TYR A 191 15.50 -3.58 -2.55
N THR A 192 14.55 -4.27 -1.91
CA THR A 192 14.25 -4.06 -0.49
C THR A 192 15.44 -4.47 0.39
N PHE A 193 16.12 -5.55 0.02
CA PHE A 193 17.32 -6.02 0.72
C PHE A 193 18.44 -4.97 0.73
N VAL A 194 18.61 -4.17 -0.32
CA VAL A 194 19.71 -3.18 -0.38
C VAL A 194 19.28 -1.77 0.01
N GLY A 195 18.06 -1.40 -0.34
CA GLY A 195 17.60 -0.01 -0.34
C GLY A 195 16.95 0.48 0.96
N GLY A 196 16.48 -0.44 1.81
CA GLY A 196 15.74 -0.08 3.03
C GLY A 196 14.48 0.77 2.76
N ILE A 197 13.98 1.43 3.80
CA ILE A 197 12.71 2.16 3.72
C ILE A 197 12.77 3.38 2.79
N LYS A 198 13.90 4.11 2.73
CA LYS A 198 13.95 5.34 1.92
C LYS A 198 13.95 5.04 0.42
N ALA A 199 14.63 3.97 0.02
CA ALA A 199 14.49 3.47 -1.34
C ALA A 199 13.04 3.08 -1.62
N THR A 200 12.36 2.49 -0.63
CA THR A 200 10.94 2.13 -0.76
C THR A 200 10.05 3.36 -0.97
N PHE A 201 10.27 4.46 -0.24
CA PHE A 201 9.55 5.72 -0.52
C PHE A 201 9.74 6.21 -1.95
N LEU A 202 10.94 6.04 -2.53
CA LEU A 202 11.22 6.46 -3.89
C LEU A 202 10.65 5.48 -4.94
N THR A 203 10.69 4.17 -4.67
CA THR A 203 10.03 3.20 -5.54
C THR A 203 8.53 3.40 -5.57
N ASP A 204 7.94 3.63 -4.40
CA ASP A 204 6.51 3.90 -4.23
C ASP A 204 6.09 5.12 -5.07
N TYR A 205 6.93 6.16 -5.09
CA TYR A 205 6.72 7.32 -5.95
C TYR A 205 6.71 6.92 -7.44
N ILE A 206 7.71 6.17 -7.91
CA ILE A 206 7.81 5.77 -9.33
C ILE A 206 6.63 4.86 -9.72
N HIS A 207 6.29 3.88 -8.88
CA HIS A 207 5.15 2.98 -9.08
C HIS A 207 3.84 3.77 -9.20
N THR A 208 3.58 4.66 -8.24
CA THR A 208 2.36 5.47 -8.19
C THR A 208 2.26 6.38 -9.40
N PHE A 209 3.35 7.08 -9.75
CA PHE A 209 3.36 7.98 -10.89
C PHE A 209 3.12 7.24 -12.21
N THR A 210 3.75 6.08 -12.39
CA THR A 210 3.53 5.21 -13.56
C THR A 210 2.07 4.76 -13.65
N ILE A 211 1.48 4.30 -12.53
CA ILE A 211 0.08 3.87 -12.48
C ILE A 211 -0.85 5.02 -12.85
N LEU A 212 -0.63 6.22 -12.31
CA LEU A 212 -1.47 7.39 -12.57
C LEU A 212 -1.40 7.86 -14.02
N ILE A 213 -0.23 7.78 -14.67
CA ILE A 213 -0.09 8.07 -16.11
C ILE A 213 -0.94 7.09 -16.94
N ILE A 214 -0.89 5.80 -16.63
CA ILE A 214 -1.68 4.78 -17.33
C ILE A 214 -3.18 4.98 -17.10
N LEU A 215 -3.56 5.40 -15.90
CA LEU A 215 -4.95 5.73 -15.57
C LEU A 215 -5.46 6.93 -16.37
N CYS A 216 -4.67 8.00 -16.47
CA CYS A 216 -4.99 9.14 -17.33
C CYS A 216 -5.10 8.70 -18.81
N PHE A 217 -4.24 7.79 -19.25
CA PHE A 217 -4.33 7.19 -20.57
C PHE A 217 -5.65 6.43 -20.78
N PHE A 218 -6.08 5.58 -19.85
CA PHE A 218 -7.37 4.88 -19.97
C PHE A 218 -8.55 5.84 -19.99
N THR A 219 -8.53 6.88 -19.13
CA THR A 219 -9.51 7.96 -19.14
C THR A 219 -9.63 8.61 -20.51
N ALA A 220 -8.52 9.07 -21.08
CA ALA A 220 -8.53 9.70 -22.39
C ALA A 220 -8.94 8.70 -23.49
N LYS A 221 -8.38 7.49 -23.46
CA LYS A 221 -8.57 6.49 -24.51
C LYS A 221 -10.01 6.03 -24.59
N ALA A 222 -10.69 5.81 -23.46
CA ALA A 222 -12.07 5.35 -23.41
C ALA A 222 -13.02 6.22 -24.25
N PHE A 223 -12.84 7.55 -24.25
CA PHE A 223 -13.70 8.46 -25.01
C PHE A 223 -13.25 8.70 -26.45
N THR A 224 -12.07 8.21 -26.85
CA THR A 224 -11.61 8.25 -28.26
C THR A 224 -12.04 7.02 -29.08
N VAL A 225 -12.61 6.01 -28.42
CA VAL A 225 -13.11 4.80 -29.08
C VAL A 225 -14.42 5.14 -29.81
N PRO A 226 -14.57 4.85 -31.11
CA PRO A 226 -15.75 5.24 -31.89
C PRO A 226 -17.09 4.77 -31.30
N GLU A 227 -17.11 3.57 -30.73
CA GLU A 227 -18.27 2.95 -30.10
C GLU A 227 -18.73 3.73 -28.86
N ILE A 228 -17.81 4.43 -28.19
CA ILE A 228 -18.09 5.25 -27.00
C ILE A 228 -18.22 6.73 -27.39
N GLY A 229 -17.17 7.35 -27.94
CA GLY A 229 -17.11 8.72 -28.48
C GLY A 229 -17.31 9.87 -27.47
N SER A 230 -18.12 9.70 -26.43
CA SER A 230 -18.38 10.72 -25.40
C SER A 230 -18.89 10.09 -24.11
N ILE A 231 -18.77 10.82 -22.99
CA ILE A 231 -19.35 10.43 -21.70
C ILE A 231 -20.88 10.27 -21.82
N GLY A 232 -21.54 11.14 -22.60
CA GLY A 232 -22.98 11.12 -22.78
C GLY A 232 -23.47 9.84 -23.47
N ASN A 233 -22.76 9.40 -24.51
CA ASN A 233 -23.09 8.14 -25.20
C ASN A 233 -22.72 6.92 -24.34
N LEU A 234 -21.63 6.97 -23.55
CA LEU A 234 -21.33 5.92 -22.57
C LEU A 234 -22.49 5.73 -21.58
N TYR A 235 -23.06 6.81 -21.06
CA TYR A 235 -24.23 6.76 -20.19
C TYR A 235 -25.43 6.09 -20.88
N ASP A 236 -25.70 6.43 -22.14
CA ASP A 236 -26.81 5.84 -22.91
C ASP A 236 -26.61 4.33 -23.12
N LEU A 237 -25.39 3.91 -23.47
CA LEU A 237 -25.02 2.50 -23.62
C LEU A 237 -25.21 1.71 -22.32
N VAL A 238 -24.74 2.26 -21.19
CA VAL A 238 -24.86 1.62 -19.88
C VAL A 238 -26.32 1.57 -19.42
N THR A 239 -27.10 2.62 -19.68
CA THR A 239 -28.54 2.63 -19.36
C THR A 239 -29.29 1.58 -20.20
N ALA A 240 -28.95 1.45 -21.47
CA ALA A 240 -29.52 0.42 -22.34
C ALA A 240 -29.12 -0.99 -21.87
N ALA A 241 -27.87 -1.20 -21.45
CA ALA A 241 -27.41 -2.46 -20.87
C ALA A 241 -28.18 -2.80 -19.58
N SER A 242 -28.43 -1.78 -18.74
CA SER A 242 -29.18 -1.94 -17.49
C SER A 242 -30.65 -2.29 -17.71
N ALA A 243 -31.27 -1.80 -18.79
CA ALA A 243 -32.63 -2.19 -19.17
C ALA A 243 -32.70 -3.65 -19.66
N ARG A 244 -31.63 -4.15 -20.29
CA ARG A 244 -31.53 -5.54 -20.75
C ARG A 244 -31.25 -6.51 -19.59
N THR A 245 -30.30 -6.16 -18.72
CA THR A 245 -29.80 -7.04 -17.65
C THR A 245 -29.81 -6.30 -16.31
N PRO A 246 -30.98 -6.07 -15.69
CA PRO A 246 -31.04 -5.31 -14.44
C PRO A 246 -30.30 -6.01 -13.29
N ILE A 247 -29.60 -5.24 -12.44
CA ILE A 247 -28.96 -5.78 -11.23
C ILE A 247 -30.01 -5.93 -10.12
N SER A 248 -30.18 -7.17 -9.64
CA SER A 248 -31.06 -7.46 -8.50
C SER A 248 -30.63 -6.69 -7.24
N GLY A 249 -31.57 -5.99 -6.61
CA GLY A 249 -31.32 -5.21 -5.40
C GLY A 249 -30.83 -3.78 -5.64
N ASN A 250 -30.64 -3.37 -6.90
CA ASN A 250 -30.49 -1.95 -7.26
C ASN A 250 -31.88 -1.32 -7.46
N HIS A 251 -32.02 -0.05 -7.06
CA HIS A 251 -33.23 0.73 -7.36
C HIS A 251 -33.44 0.80 -8.89
N ASP A 252 -34.66 0.52 -9.35
CA ASP A 252 -35.02 0.38 -10.78
C ASP A 252 -34.17 -0.64 -11.57
N GLY A 253 -33.41 -1.50 -10.89
CA GLY A 253 -32.42 -2.38 -11.52
C GLY A 253 -31.26 -1.63 -12.20
N THR A 254 -31.16 -0.31 -12.01
CA THR A 254 -30.23 0.55 -12.73
C THR A 254 -28.79 0.40 -12.25
N TYR A 255 -27.82 0.50 -13.14
CA TYR A 255 -26.40 0.57 -12.76
C TYR A 255 -26.02 1.97 -12.26
N MET A 256 -26.84 2.98 -12.56
CA MET A 256 -26.62 4.38 -12.24
C MET A 256 -27.38 4.81 -10.97
N THR A 257 -27.28 4.01 -9.90
CA THR A 257 -27.88 4.37 -8.60
C THR A 257 -26.88 4.17 -7.46
N MET A 258 -26.96 5.04 -6.45
CA MET A 258 -26.30 4.78 -5.16
C MET A 258 -27.07 3.76 -4.31
N THR A 259 -28.33 3.49 -4.65
CA THR A 259 -29.24 2.61 -3.91
C THR A 259 -29.07 1.17 -4.36
N SER A 260 -27.90 0.61 -4.07
CA SER A 260 -27.56 -0.79 -4.33
C SER A 260 -27.46 -1.57 -3.02
N LYS A 261 -28.32 -2.58 -2.83
CA LYS A 261 -28.32 -3.42 -1.63
C LYS A 261 -27.00 -4.16 -1.44
N SER A 262 -26.49 -4.79 -2.50
CA SER A 262 -25.20 -5.48 -2.47
C SER A 262 -24.04 -4.50 -2.39
N GLY A 263 -24.16 -3.33 -3.04
CA GLY A 263 -23.17 -2.25 -2.96
C GLY A 263 -22.94 -1.75 -1.53
N ILE A 264 -24.01 -1.49 -0.77
CA ILE A 264 -23.88 -1.04 0.63
C ILE A 264 -23.35 -2.16 1.55
N PHE A 265 -23.72 -3.42 1.33
CA PHE A 265 -23.15 -4.55 2.09
C PHE A 265 -21.66 -4.71 1.84
N PHE A 266 -21.24 -4.59 0.58
CA PHE A 266 -19.82 -4.52 0.23
C PHE A 266 -19.15 -3.31 0.88
N GLY A 267 -19.78 -2.14 0.87
CA GLY A 267 -19.25 -0.96 1.56
C GLY A 267 -19.00 -1.20 3.04
N ILE A 268 -19.93 -1.84 3.75
CA ILE A 268 -19.76 -2.20 5.16
C ILE A 268 -18.55 -3.13 5.36
N ILE A 269 -18.43 -4.18 4.54
CA ILE A 269 -17.27 -5.08 4.56
C ILE A 269 -15.98 -4.31 4.33
N HIS A 270 -15.96 -3.49 3.29
CA HIS A 270 -14.74 -2.86 2.81
C HIS A 270 -14.24 -1.81 3.80
N VAL A 271 -15.14 -1.01 4.39
CA VAL A 271 -14.82 -0.05 5.45
C VAL A 271 -14.19 -0.73 6.66
N THR A 272 -14.84 -1.77 7.16
CA THR A 272 -14.39 -2.48 8.37
C THR A 272 -13.05 -3.16 8.13
N THR A 273 -12.93 -3.89 7.02
CA THR A 273 -11.71 -4.58 6.59
C THR A 273 -10.54 -3.63 6.43
N ASN A 274 -10.72 -2.52 5.69
CA ASN A 274 -9.66 -1.56 5.45
C ASN A 274 -9.20 -0.86 6.73
N PHE A 275 -10.09 -0.70 7.71
CA PHE A 275 -9.71 -0.16 9.00
C PHE A 275 -8.74 -1.10 9.74
N GLY A 276 -9.02 -2.40 9.69
CA GLY A 276 -8.12 -3.46 10.21
C GLY A 276 -6.79 -3.46 9.49
N LEU A 277 -6.83 -3.49 8.16
CA LEU A 277 -5.64 -3.49 7.31
C LEU A 277 -4.68 -2.34 7.61
N VAL A 278 -5.19 -1.13 7.89
CA VAL A 278 -4.33 0.03 8.20
C VAL A 278 -3.78 -0.03 9.60
N ILE A 279 -4.63 -0.26 10.59
CA ILE A 279 -4.24 -0.12 12.00
C ILE A 279 -3.38 -1.29 12.44
N MET A 280 -3.56 -2.48 11.85
CA MET A 280 -2.75 -3.66 12.17
C MET A 280 -1.52 -3.80 11.28
N ASP A 281 -1.34 -2.98 10.25
CA ASP A 281 -0.18 -3.05 9.38
C ASP A 281 0.96 -2.14 9.87
N THR A 282 2.04 -2.79 10.30
CA THR A 282 3.26 -2.13 10.75
C THR A 282 3.88 -1.25 9.66
N GLY A 283 3.64 -1.52 8.38
CA GLY A 283 4.12 -0.72 7.24
C GLY A 283 3.62 0.73 7.27
N PHE A 284 2.38 0.97 7.69
CA PHE A 284 1.89 2.34 7.88
C PHE A 284 2.58 3.04 9.04
N PHE A 285 2.82 2.35 10.15
CA PHE A 285 3.54 2.92 11.30
C PHE A 285 4.98 3.27 10.92
N VAL A 286 5.66 2.35 10.24
CA VAL A 286 7.04 2.51 9.77
C VAL A 286 7.17 3.73 8.84
N LYS A 287 6.21 3.93 7.92
CA LYS A 287 6.16 5.16 7.08
C LYS A 287 5.90 6.43 7.90
N ALA A 288 4.98 6.39 8.86
CA ALA A 288 4.73 7.54 9.73
C ALA A 288 5.94 7.88 10.62
N PHE A 289 6.67 6.89 11.13
CA PHE A 289 7.89 7.12 11.88
C PHE A 289 9.00 7.71 11.00
N ALA A 290 9.10 7.28 9.75
CA ALA A 290 10.07 7.80 8.79
C ALA A 290 9.76 9.22 8.25
N ALA A 291 8.49 9.62 8.22
CA ALA A 291 8.10 10.97 7.86
C ALA A 291 8.58 11.99 8.91
N SER A 292 9.00 13.18 8.49
CA SER A 292 9.27 14.27 9.44
C SER A 292 7.98 14.66 10.20
N PRO A 293 8.04 15.20 11.44
CA PRO A 293 6.83 15.56 12.19
C PRO A 293 5.88 16.49 11.42
N ARG A 294 6.43 17.41 10.62
CA ARG A 294 5.70 18.33 9.75
C ARG A 294 5.10 17.70 8.49
N ALA A 295 5.42 16.43 8.21
CA ALA A 295 5.01 15.69 7.03
C ALA A 295 3.96 14.61 7.32
N VAL A 296 3.87 14.10 8.56
CA VAL A 296 2.91 13.03 8.91
C VAL A 296 1.47 13.44 8.60
N VAL A 297 0.97 14.52 9.21
CA VAL A 297 -0.45 14.88 9.03
C VAL A 297 -0.75 15.33 7.60
N PRO A 298 -0.02 16.29 6.99
CA PRO A 298 -0.28 16.67 5.60
C PRO A 298 -0.13 15.51 4.62
N GLY A 299 0.88 14.66 4.79
CA GLY A 299 1.14 13.53 3.91
C GLY A 299 -0.03 12.54 3.89
N TYR A 300 -0.51 12.14 5.08
CA TYR A 300 -1.64 11.19 5.17
C TYR A 300 -2.98 11.82 4.82
N VAL A 301 -3.24 13.08 5.19
CA VAL A 301 -4.51 13.77 4.85
C VAL A 301 -4.61 13.98 3.33
N ILE A 302 -3.59 14.59 2.72
CA ILE A 302 -3.58 14.87 1.28
C ILE A 302 -3.56 13.56 0.50
N GLY A 303 -2.71 12.61 0.91
CA GLY A 303 -2.64 11.29 0.28
C GLY A 303 -3.95 10.51 0.37
N GLY A 304 -4.61 10.52 1.53
CA GLY A 304 -5.89 9.84 1.73
C GLY A 304 -7.04 10.43 0.91
N ILE A 305 -7.09 11.76 0.77
CA ILE A 305 -8.10 12.43 -0.07
C ILE A 305 -7.83 12.16 -1.56
N ALA A 306 -6.58 12.29 -2.00
CA ALA A 306 -6.20 12.06 -3.40
C ALA A 306 -6.39 10.59 -3.80
N TYR A 307 -6.15 9.64 -2.87
CA TYR A 307 -6.40 8.22 -3.13
C TYR A 307 -7.86 7.95 -3.53
N PHE A 308 -8.84 8.66 -2.96
CA PHE A 308 -10.27 8.44 -3.25
C PHE A 308 -10.57 8.49 -4.75
N ALA A 309 -9.97 9.43 -5.47
CA ALA A 309 -10.20 9.61 -6.90
C ALA A 309 -9.82 8.39 -7.73
N ILE A 310 -8.87 7.57 -7.27
CA ILE A 310 -8.30 6.48 -8.06
C ILE A 310 -9.29 5.33 -8.28
N PRO A 311 -9.72 4.57 -7.24
CA PRO A 311 -10.69 3.51 -7.42
C PRO A 311 -12.06 4.04 -7.85
N TRP A 312 -12.41 5.28 -7.47
CA TRP A 312 -13.67 5.87 -7.87
C TRP A 312 -13.76 6.12 -9.37
N ALA A 313 -12.79 6.87 -9.92
CA ALA A 313 -12.76 7.20 -11.34
C ALA A 313 -12.45 5.96 -12.21
N LEU A 314 -11.42 5.18 -11.85
CA LEU A 314 -11.05 4.00 -12.63
C LEU A 314 -12.16 2.94 -12.59
N GLY A 315 -12.66 2.61 -11.39
CA GLY A 315 -13.66 1.57 -11.23
C GLY A 315 -14.94 1.92 -11.97
N THR A 316 -15.46 3.14 -11.80
CA THR A 316 -16.66 3.62 -12.49
C THR A 316 -16.49 3.67 -14.00
N LEU A 317 -15.36 4.18 -14.50
CA LEU A 317 -15.11 4.24 -15.94
C LEU A 317 -15.01 2.84 -16.53
N MET A 318 -14.17 1.97 -15.98
CA MET A 318 -13.87 0.67 -16.59
C MET A 318 -15.03 -0.31 -16.45
N SER A 319 -15.82 -0.25 -15.37
CA SER A 319 -17.07 -1.02 -15.30
C SER A 319 -18.14 -0.49 -16.25
N SER A 320 -18.21 0.82 -16.46
CA SER A 320 -19.13 1.43 -17.44
C SER A 320 -18.75 1.05 -18.87
N VAL A 321 -17.45 1.04 -19.19
CA VAL A 321 -16.93 0.54 -20.47
C VAL A 321 -17.30 -0.93 -20.65
N ALA A 322 -17.12 -1.75 -19.62
CA ALA A 322 -17.48 -3.17 -19.68
C ALA A 322 -18.97 -3.38 -19.98
N TRP A 323 -19.86 -2.73 -19.23
CA TRP A 323 -21.31 -2.82 -19.47
C TRP A 323 -21.75 -2.19 -20.78
N GLY A 324 -21.14 -1.07 -21.19
CA GLY A 324 -21.50 -0.35 -22.40
C GLY A 324 -21.09 -1.07 -23.69
N LEU A 325 -19.97 -1.81 -23.66
CA LEU A 325 -19.42 -2.48 -24.84
C LEU A 325 -19.70 -3.99 -24.89
N GLN A 326 -20.18 -4.64 -23.84
CA GLN A 326 -20.32 -6.11 -23.80
C GLN A 326 -21.09 -6.74 -24.98
N ASP A 327 -22.04 -5.99 -25.56
CA ASP A 327 -22.90 -6.44 -26.66
C ASP A 327 -22.35 -6.03 -28.04
N GLN A 328 -21.13 -5.49 -28.10
CA GLN A 328 -20.45 -5.06 -29.31
C GLN A 328 -19.35 -6.05 -29.70
N PRO A 329 -19.06 -6.23 -31.01
CA PRO A 329 -17.99 -7.13 -31.48
C PRO A 329 -16.59 -6.80 -30.97
N ILE A 330 -16.36 -5.55 -30.55
CA ILE A 330 -15.08 -5.12 -29.95
C ILE A 330 -14.84 -5.74 -28.57
N TRP A 331 -15.88 -6.23 -27.90
CA TRP A 331 -15.78 -6.80 -26.57
C TRP A 331 -15.12 -8.19 -26.61
N PRO A 332 -14.13 -8.48 -25.74
CA PRO A 332 -13.34 -9.71 -25.88
C PRO A 332 -14.12 -11.02 -25.76
N THR A 333 -15.23 -11.03 -25.01
CA THR A 333 -16.04 -12.25 -24.84
C THR A 333 -17.23 -12.31 -25.79
N TYR A 334 -17.47 -11.31 -26.64
CA TYR A 334 -18.65 -11.24 -27.50
C TYR A 334 -18.77 -12.48 -28.42
N PRO A 335 -19.97 -13.06 -28.59
CA PRO A 335 -21.29 -12.62 -28.09
C PRO A 335 -21.66 -13.15 -26.70
N ARG A 336 -20.72 -13.76 -25.97
CA ARG A 336 -20.94 -14.32 -24.64
C ARG A 336 -20.74 -13.26 -23.55
N ALA A 337 -21.63 -13.23 -22.56
CA ALA A 337 -21.43 -12.45 -21.34
C ALA A 337 -20.22 -12.96 -20.53
N MET A 338 -19.62 -12.10 -19.71
CA MET A 338 -18.56 -12.52 -18.78
C MET A 338 -19.09 -13.61 -17.84
N SER A 339 -18.31 -14.66 -17.64
CA SER A 339 -18.65 -15.72 -16.69
C SER A 339 -18.46 -15.22 -15.25
N ALA A 340 -19.17 -15.84 -14.30
CA ALA A 340 -19.02 -15.51 -12.88
C ALA A 340 -17.57 -15.67 -12.38
N HIS A 341 -16.83 -16.64 -12.93
CA HIS A 341 -15.41 -16.85 -12.62
C HIS A 341 -14.52 -15.72 -13.17
N GLU A 342 -14.76 -15.24 -14.40
CA GLU A 342 -14.00 -14.12 -14.96
C GLU A 342 -14.23 -12.82 -14.16
N VAL A 343 -15.47 -12.57 -13.74
CA VAL A 343 -15.82 -11.41 -12.90
C VAL A 343 -15.16 -11.52 -11.51
N SER A 344 -15.34 -12.66 -10.81
CA SER A 344 -14.78 -12.88 -9.46
C SER A 344 -13.24 -12.94 -9.42
N SER A 345 -12.61 -13.28 -10.55
CA SER A 345 -11.15 -13.20 -10.72
C SER A 345 -10.64 -11.77 -10.98
N GLY A 346 -11.51 -10.78 -11.10
CA GLY A 346 -11.14 -9.39 -11.34
C GLY A 346 -10.80 -9.04 -12.80
N LEU A 347 -11.30 -9.82 -13.77
CA LEU A 347 -10.94 -9.63 -15.19
C LEU A 347 -11.72 -8.50 -15.89
N VAL A 348 -12.59 -7.78 -15.18
CA VAL A 348 -13.35 -6.64 -15.71
C VAL A 348 -12.42 -5.55 -16.25
N LEU A 349 -11.45 -5.10 -15.44
CA LEU A 349 -10.46 -4.11 -15.86
C LEU A 349 -9.62 -4.57 -17.07
N PRO A 350 -8.99 -5.78 -17.05
CA PRO A 350 -8.33 -6.36 -18.21
C PRO A 350 -9.18 -6.33 -19.49
N TYR A 351 -10.43 -6.81 -19.44
CA TYR A 351 -11.27 -6.91 -20.62
C TYR A 351 -11.73 -5.55 -21.14
N ALA A 352 -12.09 -4.63 -20.25
CA ALA A 352 -12.39 -3.26 -20.61
C ALA A 352 -11.19 -2.56 -21.27
N ALA A 353 -9.98 -2.77 -20.75
CA ALA A 353 -8.76 -2.20 -21.34
C ALA A 353 -8.47 -2.79 -22.74
N ILE A 354 -8.67 -4.10 -22.93
CA ILE A 354 -8.53 -4.74 -24.24
C ILE A 354 -9.57 -4.19 -25.22
N ALA A 355 -10.81 -3.99 -24.79
CA ALA A 355 -11.86 -3.42 -25.65
C ALA A 355 -11.48 -2.01 -26.14
N ILE A 356 -10.97 -1.14 -25.28
CA ILE A 356 -10.69 0.27 -25.67
C ILE A 356 -9.33 0.48 -26.34
N ALA A 357 -8.35 -0.41 -26.12
CA ALA A 357 -6.96 -0.18 -26.54
C ALA A 357 -6.25 -1.43 -27.10
N GLY A 358 -6.97 -2.54 -27.31
CA GLY A 358 -6.43 -3.79 -27.85
C GLY A 358 -5.23 -4.31 -27.06
N LYS A 359 -4.17 -4.71 -27.77
CA LYS A 359 -2.91 -5.17 -27.17
C LYS A 359 -2.25 -4.10 -26.30
N GLY A 360 -2.38 -2.82 -26.65
CA GLY A 360 -1.86 -1.71 -25.83
C GLY A 360 -2.55 -1.64 -24.46
N GLY A 361 -3.87 -1.89 -24.43
CA GLY A 361 -4.63 -2.00 -23.18
C GLY A 361 -4.19 -3.16 -22.31
N ALA A 362 -3.96 -4.33 -22.92
CA ALA A 362 -3.43 -5.50 -22.22
C ALA A 362 -2.06 -5.23 -21.58
N ILE A 363 -1.14 -4.57 -22.32
CA ILE A 363 0.19 -4.19 -21.80
C ILE A 363 0.05 -3.19 -20.66
N ALA A 364 -0.82 -2.19 -20.81
CA ALA A 364 -1.07 -1.20 -19.79
C ALA A 364 -1.60 -1.83 -18.48
N VAL A 365 -2.55 -2.77 -18.58
CA VAL A 365 -3.05 -3.50 -17.41
C VAL A 365 -1.96 -4.37 -16.77
N LEU A 366 -1.17 -5.08 -17.58
CA LEU A 366 -0.05 -5.88 -17.10
C LEU A 366 0.96 -5.01 -16.32
N LEU A 367 1.28 -3.82 -16.83
CA LEU A 367 2.18 -2.88 -16.16
C LEU A 367 1.59 -2.33 -14.86
N ILE A 368 0.34 -1.87 -14.82
CA ILE A 368 -0.25 -1.37 -13.56
C ILE A 368 -0.35 -2.48 -12.52
N THR A 369 -0.69 -3.71 -12.91
CA THR A 369 -0.75 -4.86 -11.99
C THR A 369 0.63 -5.14 -11.41
N PHE A 370 1.66 -5.15 -12.26
CA PHE A 370 3.04 -5.32 -11.82
C PHE A 370 3.46 -4.20 -10.85
N MET A 371 3.29 -2.93 -11.22
CA MET A 371 3.69 -1.77 -10.39
C MET A 371 2.93 -1.72 -9.05
N ALA A 372 1.64 -2.06 -9.05
CA ALA A 372 0.81 -2.09 -7.85
C ALA A 372 1.31 -3.16 -6.87
N VAL A 373 1.61 -4.35 -7.39
CA VAL A 373 2.03 -5.50 -6.57
C VAL A 373 3.43 -5.32 -6.04
N THR A 374 4.37 -4.87 -6.87
CA THR A 374 5.74 -4.63 -6.40
C THR A 374 5.78 -3.57 -5.32
N SER A 375 5.01 -2.49 -5.49
CA SER A 375 4.92 -1.42 -4.49
C SER A 375 4.43 -1.92 -3.13
N THR A 376 3.29 -2.60 -3.11
CA THR A 376 2.74 -3.06 -1.84
C THR A 376 3.57 -4.19 -1.24
N LEU A 377 4.08 -5.13 -2.06
CA LEU A 377 4.99 -6.16 -1.57
C LEU A 377 6.19 -5.54 -0.85
N SER A 378 6.81 -4.48 -1.37
CA SER A 378 7.92 -3.84 -0.65
C SER A 378 7.51 -3.29 0.71
N ALA A 379 6.34 -2.65 0.80
CA ALA A 379 5.85 -2.11 2.08
C ALA A 379 5.58 -3.23 3.10
N GLN A 380 4.92 -4.32 2.67
CA GLN A 380 4.55 -5.44 3.54
C GLN A 380 5.77 -6.26 3.98
N ILE A 381 6.71 -6.48 3.06
CA ILE A 381 7.96 -7.17 3.34
C ILE A 381 8.80 -6.39 4.37
N ILE A 382 8.88 -5.06 4.26
CA ILE A 382 9.57 -4.22 5.26
C ILE A 382 8.84 -4.22 6.60
N ALA A 383 7.51 -4.22 6.58
CA ALA A 383 6.71 -4.33 7.80
C ALA A 383 7.01 -5.62 8.56
N VAL A 384 7.02 -6.77 7.87
CA VAL A 384 7.30 -8.06 8.51
C VAL A 384 8.77 -8.20 8.87
N SER A 385 9.68 -7.66 8.05
CA SER A 385 11.11 -7.70 8.36
C SER A 385 11.46 -6.84 9.58
N SER A 386 10.79 -5.72 9.80
CA SER A 386 10.95 -4.92 11.02
C SER A 386 10.43 -5.66 12.26
N ILE A 387 9.30 -6.36 12.17
CA ILE A 387 8.81 -7.24 13.25
C ILE A 387 9.86 -8.31 13.59
N ILE A 388 10.42 -9.00 12.60
CA ILE A 388 11.41 -10.05 12.84
C ILE A 388 12.70 -9.49 13.48
N SER A 389 13.15 -8.33 13.04
CA SER A 389 14.42 -7.75 13.49
C SER A 389 14.32 -7.03 14.84
N PHE A 390 13.30 -6.20 15.06
CA PHE A 390 13.12 -5.42 16.30
C PHE A 390 12.33 -6.18 17.36
N ASP A 391 11.21 -6.76 16.97
CA ASP A 391 10.24 -7.30 17.92
C ASP A 391 10.51 -8.76 18.28
N ILE A 392 11.19 -9.51 17.41
CA ILE A 392 11.63 -10.88 17.71
C ILE A 392 13.10 -10.89 18.11
N TYR A 393 14.00 -10.56 17.18
CA TYR A 393 15.44 -10.76 17.39
C TYR A 393 16.01 -9.82 18.47
N ARG A 394 15.88 -8.49 18.30
CA ARG A 394 16.40 -7.52 19.27
C ARG A 394 15.71 -7.64 20.64
N CYS A 395 14.41 -7.93 20.66
CA CYS A 395 13.65 -8.02 21.91
C CYS A 395 13.94 -9.28 22.72
N TYR A 396 13.97 -10.45 22.08
CA TYR A 396 13.97 -11.75 22.77
C TYR A 396 15.24 -12.56 22.59
N ALA A 397 15.95 -12.42 21.45
CA ALA A 397 17.15 -13.20 21.17
C ALA A 397 18.44 -12.47 21.60
N ASN A 398 18.59 -11.18 21.26
CA ASN A 398 19.77 -10.39 21.62
C ASN A 398 19.42 -8.92 21.91
N LYS A 399 19.36 -8.56 23.19
CA LYS A 399 19.04 -7.21 23.66
C LYS A 399 20.09 -6.16 23.31
N ASN A 400 21.34 -6.57 23.08
CA ASN A 400 22.46 -5.71 22.72
C ASN A 400 22.82 -5.85 21.23
N ALA A 401 21.84 -6.15 20.38
CA ALA A 401 22.05 -6.32 18.94
C ALA A 401 22.69 -5.08 18.31
N THR A 402 23.70 -5.29 17.46
CA THR A 402 24.35 -4.21 16.70
C THR A 402 23.57 -3.88 15.43
N ASP A 403 23.89 -2.75 14.78
CA ASP A 403 23.31 -2.39 13.48
C ASP A 403 23.41 -3.52 12.45
N ARG A 404 24.58 -4.18 12.41
CA ARG A 404 24.85 -5.28 11.48
C ARG A 404 23.96 -6.50 11.75
N ASP A 405 23.63 -6.76 13.01
CA ASP A 405 22.79 -7.90 13.38
C ASP A 405 21.33 -7.63 13.03
N VAL A 406 20.81 -6.45 13.37
CA VAL A 406 19.41 -6.07 13.06
C VAL A 406 19.15 -6.06 11.57
N ILE A 407 20.06 -5.47 10.78
CA ILE A 407 19.95 -5.47 9.31
C ILE A 407 20.00 -6.91 8.76
N ARG A 408 20.88 -7.78 9.29
CA ARG A 408 20.96 -9.19 8.85
C ARG A 408 19.66 -9.94 9.12
N TRP A 409 19.03 -9.74 10.29
CA TRP A 409 17.75 -10.36 10.60
C TRP A 409 16.58 -9.77 9.81
N SER A 410 16.65 -8.48 9.47
CA SER A 410 15.72 -7.88 8.52
C SER A 410 15.82 -8.55 7.15
N HIS A 411 17.04 -8.77 6.63
CA HIS A 411 17.26 -9.47 5.38
C HIS A 411 16.73 -10.90 5.36
N TYR A 412 16.89 -11.66 6.45
CA TYR A 412 16.27 -12.98 6.58
C TYR A 412 14.75 -12.87 6.56
N GLY A 413 14.19 -11.89 7.28
CA GLY A 413 12.75 -11.64 7.30
C GLY A 413 12.18 -11.35 5.91
N VAL A 414 12.89 -10.54 5.11
CA VAL A 414 12.51 -10.22 3.72
C VAL A 414 12.34 -11.48 2.88
N ILE A 415 13.34 -12.37 2.89
CA ILE A 415 13.36 -13.58 2.06
C ILE A 415 12.32 -14.59 2.57
N ILE A 416 12.30 -14.86 3.88
CA ILE A 416 11.41 -15.84 4.48
C ILE A 416 9.94 -15.46 4.25
N PHE A 417 9.59 -14.19 4.48
CA PHE A 417 8.22 -13.74 4.32
C PHE A 417 7.76 -13.78 2.86
N ALA A 418 8.62 -13.41 1.90
CA ALA A 418 8.28 -13.51 0.48
C ALA A 418 7.95 -14.96 0.06
N ILE A 419 8.73 -15.94 0.54
CA ILE A 419 8.49 -17.36 0.27
C ILE A 419 7.20 -17.84 0.94
N ILE A 420 6.99 -17.51 2.22
CA ILE A 420 5.78 -17.89 2.96
C ILE A 420 4.53 -17.30 2.31
N ALA A 421 4.56 -16.01 1.93
CA ALA A 421 3.42 -15.34 1.34
C ALA A 421 3.09 -15.89 -0.05
N ALA A 422 4.09 -16.20 -0.88
CA ALA A 422 3.89 -16.85 -2.18
C ALA A 422 3.34 -18.28 -2.03
N ALA A 423 3.85 -19.06 -1.07
CA ALA A 423 3.36 -20.40 -0.77
C ALA A 423 1.91 -20.38 -0.24
N PHE A 424 1.61 -19.43 0.65
CA PHE A 424 0.27 -19.26 1.20
C PHE A 424 -0.74 -18.81 0.12
N SER A 425 -0.37 -17.86 -0.74
CA SER A 425 -1.19 -17.45 -1.90
C SER A 425 -1.43 -18.60 -2.87
N THR A 426 -0.41 -19.43 -3.10
CA THR A 426 -0.52 -20.67 -3.92
C THR A 426 -1.49 -21.67 -3.30
N MET A 427 -1.44 -21.86 -1.98
CA MET A 427 -2.38 -22.71 -1.26
C MET A 427 -3.82 -22.21 -1.43
N LEU A 428 -4.07 -20.90 -1.25
CA LEU A 428 -5.40 -20.31 -1.47
C LEU A 428 -5.91 -20.56 -2.89
N HIS A 429 -5.04 -20.38 -3.90
CA HIS A 429 -5.40 -20.65 -5.29
C HIS A 429 -5.87 -22.10 -5.51
N TYR A 430 -5.12 -23.10 -5.00
CA TYR A 430 -5.48 -24.51 -5.15
C TYR A 430 -6.74 -24.92 -4.38
N VAL A 431 -7.06 -24.22 -3.29
CA VAL A 431 -8.31 -24.41 -2.53
C VAL A 431 -9.53 -23.84 -3.28
N GLY A 432 -9.31 -23.10 -4.37
CA GLY A 432 -10.37 -22.50 -5.18
C GLY A 432 -10.83 -21.14 -4.65
N VAL A 433 -9.99 -20.46 -3.87
CA VAL A 433 -10.21 -19.09 -3.43
C VAL A 433 -9.82 -18.13 -4.55
N ASP A 434 -10.69 -17.16 -4.84
CA ASP A 434 -10.48 -16.10 -5.84
C ASP A 434 -10.37 -14.71 -5.20
N LEU A 435 -10.19 -13.68 -6.04
CA LEU A 435 -10.04 -12.29 -5.61
C LEU A 435 -11.28 -11.77 -4.85
N SER A 436 -12.50 -12.09 -5.31
CA SER A 436 -13.74 -11.69 -4.62
C SER A 436 -13.83 -12.29 -3.23
N TRP A 437 -13.53 -13.57 -3.11
CA TRP A 437 -13.57 -14.31 -1.84
C TRP A 437 -12.63 -13.68 -0.82
N THR A 438 -11.37 -13.44 -1.20
CA THR A 438 -10.40 -12.81 -0.31
C THR A 438 -10.77 -11.37 -0.01
N LEU A 439 -11.28 -10.61 -0.99
CA LEU A 439 -11.73 -9.24 -0.79
C LEU A 439 -12.84 -9.13 0.27
N TYR A 440 -13.74 -10.11 0.36
CA TYR A 440 -14.85 -10.08 1.32
C TYR A 440 -14.47 -10.64 2.70
N MET A 441 -13.72 -11.75 2.75
CA MET A 441 -13.40 -12.44 4.00
C MET A 441 -12.35 -11.72 4.85
N LEU A 442 -11.46 -10.95 4.23
CA LEU A 442 -10.24 -10.41 4.86
C LEU A 442 -10.47 -9.76 6.24
N GLY A 443 -11.54 -8.97 6.40
CA GLY A 443 -11.86 -8.31 7.66
C GLY A 443 -12.18 -9.25 8.82
N VAL A 444 -12.58 -10.50 8.56
CA VAL A 444 -12.88 -11.49 9.61
C VAL A 444 -11.63 -11.80 10.45
N VAL A 445 -10.44 -11.76 9.84
CA VAL A 445 -9.18 -12.10 10.52
C VAL A 445 -8.30 -10.91 10.83
N THR A 446 -8.46 -9.79 10.11
CA THR A 446 -7.59 -8.60 10.26
C THR A 446 -8.13 -7.55 11.23
N CYS A 447 -9.44 -7.50 11.43
CA CYS A 447 -10.11 -6.50 12.27
C CYS A 447 -10.02 -6.65 13.80
N PRO A 448 -9.70 -7.81 14.42
CA PRO A 448 -9.85 -7.95 15.88
C PRO A 448 -9.02 -6.96 16.72
N GLY A 449 -7.89 -6.49 16.18
CA GLY A 449 -6.98 -5.58 16.89
C GLY A 449 -7.29 -4.08 16.73
N ILE A 450 -8.27 -3.68 15.90
CA ILE A 450 -8.55 -2.27 15.57
C ILE A 450 -8.68 -1.39 16.82
N PHE A 451 -9.74 -1.60 17.61
CA PHE A 451 -10.03 -0.78 18.77
C PHE A 451 -8.97 -0.95 19.88
N PRO A 452 -8.50 -2.19 20.19
CA PRO A 452 -7.39 -2.38 21.11
C PRO A 452 -6.14 -1.56 20.77
N THR A 453 -5.74 -1.44 19.50
CA THR A 453 -4.60 -0.61 19.09
C THR A 453 -4.90 0.89 19.16
N VAL A 454 -6.08 1.32 18.71
CA VAL A 454 -6.48 2.74 18.83
C VAL A 454 -6.44 3.19 20.30
N PHE A 455 -6.96 2.37 21.21
CA PHE A 455 -6.89 2.61 22.64
C PHE A 455 -5.45 2.55 23.18
N THR A 456 -4.60 1.70 22.60
CA THR A 456 -3.18 1.58 22.99
C THR A 456 -2.46 2.91 22.75
N ILE A 457 -2.87 3.66 21.72
CA ILE A 457 -2.25 4.93 21.35
C ILE A 457 -2.97 6.11 21.99
N LEU A 458 -4.30 6.11 22.11
CA LEU A 458 -5.08 7.30 22.49
C LEU A 458 -5.61 7.27 23.93
N TRP A 459 -5.92 6.08 24.48
CA TRP A 459 -6.62 5.98 25.77
C TRP A 459 -5.67 5.62 26.90
N ARG A 460 -5.35 6.58 27.78
CA ARG A 460 -4.39 6.42 28.88
C ARG A 460 -4.73 5.28 29.85
N GLN A 461 -6.02 5.00 30.06
CA GLN A 461 -6.48 4.07 31.10
C GLN A 461 -6.64 2.61 30.64
N GLN A 462 -6.53 2.31 29.33
CA GLN A 462 -6.70 0.95 28.82
C GLN A 462 -5.82 -0.04 29.57
N SER A 463 -6.44 -1.08 30.11
CA SER A 463 -5.78 -2.09 30.94
C SER A 463 -5.04 -3.12 30.11
N ARG A 464 -3.96 -3.69 30.67
CA ARG A 464 -3.23 -4.81 30.06
C ARG A 464 -4.14 -5.99 29.70
N ALA A 465 -5.09 -6.33 30.57
CA ALA A 465 -6.04 -7.42 30.32
C ALA A 465 -6.94 -7.12 29.11
N ALA A 466 -7.43 -5.88 28.99
CA ALA A 466 -8.24 -5.46 27.84
C ALA A 466 -7.44 -5.55 26.53
N ALA A 467 -6.18 -5.10 26.52
CA ALA A 467 -5.33 -5.17 25.34
C ALA A 467 -5.06 -6.62 24.87
N ILE A 468 -5.02 -7.59 25.79
CA ILE A 468 -4.73 -9.00 25.47
C ILE A 468 -6.01 -9.76 25.08
N ILE A 469 -7.05 -9.67 25.93
CA ILE A 469 -8.22 -10.56 25.84
C ILE A 469 -9.20 -10.08 24.77
N ALA A 470 -9.44 -8.77 24.65
CA ALA A 470 -10.43 -8.22 23.73
C ALA A 470 -10.18 -8.57 22.25
N PRO A 471 -8.96 -8.45 21.70
CA PRO A 471 -8.74 -8.83 20.31
C PRO A 471 -8.86 -10.33 20.07
N LEU A 472 -8.44 -11.18 21.03
CA LEU A 472 -8.57 -12.63 20.89
C LEU A 472 -10.04 -13.08 20.90
N LEU A 473 -10.83 -12.56 21.85
CA LEU A 473 -12.27 -12.81 21.87
C LEU A 473 -12.94 -12.27 20.60
N GLY A 474 -12.50 -11.11 20.11
CA GLY A 474 -13.04 -10.56 18.86
C GLY A 474 -12.77 -11.43 17.64
N MET A 475 -11.58 -12.02 17.55
CA MET A 475 -11.25 -12.96 16.48
C MET A 475 -12.14 -14.22 16.55
N VAL A 476 -12.33 -14.79 17.75
CA VAL A 476 -13.21 -15.95 17.96
C VAL A 476 -14.67 -15.60 17.60
N THR A 477 -15.16 -14.45 18.03
CA THR A 477 -16.52 -13.98 17.72
C THR A 477 -16.69 -13.76 16.22
N GLY A 478 -15.72 -13.14 15.55
CA GLY A 478 -15.71 -12.91 14.11
C GLY A 478 -15.77 -14.21 13.30
N ILE A 479 -14.87 -15.15 13.59
CA ILE A 479 -14.82 -16.47 12.93
C ILE A 479 -16.12 -17.26 13.19
N SER A 480 -16.62 -17.25 14.42
CA SER A 480 -17.86 -17.97 14.78
C SER A 480 -19.07 -17.41 14.05
N VAL A 481 -19.21 -16.08 13.97
CA VAL A 481 -20.31 -15.44 13.24
C VAL A 481 -20.17 -15.67 11.73
N TRP A 482 -18.97 -15.60 11.18
CA TRP A 482 -18.70 -15.86 9.76
C TRP A 482 -19.13 -17.28 9.36
N LEU A 483 -18.59 -18.30 10.02
CA LEU A 483 -18.90 -19.70 9.70
C LEU A 483 -20.33 -20.09 10.09
N GLY A 484 -20.83 -19.56 11.21
CA GLY A 484 -22.21 -19.77 11.66
C GLY A 484 -23.24 -19.18 10.68
N SER A 485 -23.00 -17.97 10.17
CA SER A 485 -23.88 -17.35 9.17
C SER A 485 -23.77 -18.03 7.81
N ALA A 486 -22.59 -18.51 7.39
CA ALA A 486 -22.44 -19.34 6.20
C ALA A 486 -23.30 -20.62 6.30
N SER A 487 -23.23 -21.32 7.44
CA SER A 487 -24.04 -22.51 7.69
C SER A 487 -25.54 -22.21 7.76
N ALA A 488 -25.93 -21.11 8.43
CA ALA A 488 -27.34 -20.78 8.65
C ALA A 488 -28.05 -20.28 7.38
N LEU A 489 -27.37 -19.48 6.56
CA LEU A 489 -27.94 -18.88 5.35
C LEU A 489 -27.85 -19.79 4.12
N TYR A 490 -26.83 -20.66 4.05
CA TYR A 490 -26.53 -21.48 2.86
C TYR A 490 -26.53 -22.99 3.13
N GLY A 491 -26.84 -23.42 4.37
CA GLY A 491 -27.03 -24.83 4.76
C GLY A 491 -25.75 -25.65 4.93
N ASN A 492 -24.57 -25.13 4.59
CA ASN A 492 -23.28 -25.77 4.82
C ASN A 492 -22.14 -24.75 4.93
N VAL A 493 -20.99 -25.19 5.46
CA VAL A 493 -19.74 -24.44 5.43
C VAL A 493 -18.86 -25.02 4.32
N SER A 494 -18.73 -24.27 3.23
CA SER A 494 -17.87 -24.59 2.08
C SER A 494 -17.13 -23.32 1.62
N ILE A 495 -16.12 -23.45 0.75
CA ILE A 495 -15.43 -22.28 0.19
C ILE A 495 -16.41 -21.32 -0.46
N LYS A 496 -17.40 -21.84 -1.19
CA LYS A 496 -18.45 -21.03 -1.80
C LYS A 496 -19.27 -20.28 -0.75
N SER A 497 -19.88 -20.98 0.22
CA SER A 497 -20.75 -20.32 1.21
C SER A 497 -19.98 -19.37 2.13
N ALA A 498 -18.73 -19.67 2.44
CA ALA A 498 -17.85 -18.82 3.23
C ALA A 498 -17.37 -17.56 2.46
N GLY A 499 -17.43 -17.58 1.13
CA GLY A 499 -17.08 -16.45 0.27
C GLY A 499 -18.25 -15.56 -0.13
N GLU A 500 -19.46 -15.90 0.30
CA GLU A 500 -20.64 -15.11 0.01
C GLU A 500 -20.62 -13.78 0.77
N LEU A 501 -21.26 -12.77 0.18
CA LEU A 501 -21.23 -11.41 0.68
C LEU A 501 -21.78 -11.28 2.11
N LEU A 502 -22.91 -11.93 2.42
CA LEU A 502 -23.58 -11.79 3.72
C LEU A 502 -22.78 -12.43 4.87
N PRO A 503 -22.30 -13.69 4.77
CA PRO A 503 -21.48 -14.28 5.83
C PRO A 503 -20.22 -13.47 6.11
N CYS A 504 -19.52 -13.01 5.07
CA CYS A 504 -18.37 -12.15 5.21
C CYS A 504 -18.73 -10.83 5.91
N MET A 505 -19.84 -10.18 5.53
CA MET A 505 -20.30 -8.95 6.18
C MET A 505 -20.53 -9.14 7.68
N TYR A 506 -21.27 -10.18 8.08
CA TYR A 506 -21.52 -10.44 9.49
C TYR A 506 -20.24 -10.79 10.25
N GLY A 507 -19.37 -11.61 9.66
CA GLY A 507 -18.07 -11.94 10.23
C GLY A 507 -17.17 -10.73 10.44
N CYS A 508 -17.04 -9.86 9.44
CA CYS A 508 -16.26 -8.63 9.51
C CYS A 508 -16.82 -7.68 10.57
N LEU A 509 -18.13 -7.44 10.61
CA LEU A 509 -18.77 -6.62 11.64
C LEU A 509 -18.53 -7.16 13.04
N ALA A 510 -18.73 -8.47 13.23
CA ALA A 510 -18.49 -9.14 14.50
C ALA A 510 -17.02 -8.98 14.93
N SER A 511 -16.08 -9.28 14.02
CA SER A 511 -14.64 -9.16 14.30
C SER A 511 -14.20 -7.73 14.59
N THR A 512 -14.76 -6.73 13.92
CA THR A 512 -14.41 -5.32 14.12
C THR A 512 -14.99 -4.78 15.41
N PHE A 513 -16.29 -4.97 15.64
CA PHE A 513 -16.99 -4.27 16.71
C PHE A 513 -17.05 -5.01 18.03
N SER A 514 -16.94 -6.34 18.08
CA SER A 514 -16.95 -7.05 19.37
C SER A 514 -15.74 -6.77 20.29
N PRO A 515 -14.50 -6.52 19.79
CA PRO A 515 -13.40 -6.08 20.64
C PRO A 515 -13.67 -4.76 21.39
N LEU A 516 -14.54 -3.89 20.86
CA LEU A 516 -14.83 -2.58 21.44
C LEU A 516 -15.49 -2.69 22.84
N PRO A 517 -16.66 -3.34 23.01
CA PRO A 517 -17.26 -3.53 24.33
C PRO A 517 -16.36 -4.38 25.23
N TYR A 518 -15.69 -5.41 24.72
CA TYR A 518 -14.74 -6.20 25.53
C TYR A 518 -13.64 -5.32 26.11
N SER A 519 -13.02 -4.46 25.28
CA SER A 519 -11.95 -3.56 25.72
C SER A 519 -12.44 -2.55 26.76
N VAL A 520 -13.61 -1.97 26.53
CA VAL A 520 -14.19 -0.95 27.42
C VAL A 520 -14.58 -1.58 28.76
N ILE A 521 -15.34 -2.69 28.76
CA ILE A 521 -15.81 -3.36 29.98
C ILE A 521 -14.62 -3.83 30.82
N ILE A 522 -13.66 -4.55 30.22
CA ILE A 522 -12.48 -5.06 30.94
C ILE A 522 -11.62 -3.91 31.50
N THR A 523 -11.51 -2.80 30.75
CA THR A 523 -10.77 -1.62 31.24
C THR A 523 -11.49 -0.95 32.39
N LEU A 524 -12.81 -0.75 32.31
CA LEU A 524 -13.58 -0.10 33.37
C LEU A 524 -13.58 -0.91 34.67
N SER A 525 -13.47 -2.25 34.60
CA SER A 525 -13.32 -3.09 35.80
C SER A 525 -12.00 -2.89 36.52
N LYS A 526 -10.90 -2.63 35.80
CA LYS A 526 -9.57 -2.41 36.39
C LYS A 526 -8.72 -1.48 35.51
N PRO A 527 -8.95 -0.15 35.58
CA PRO A 527 -8.24 0.80 34.74
C PRO A 527 -6.76 0.88 35.11
N GLN A 528 -5.89 1.05 34.12
CA GLN A 528 -4.44 1.19 34.31
C GLN A 528 -4.00 2.56 33.78
N ASN A 529 -3.70 3.49 34.68
CA ASN A 529 -3.36 4.87 34.32
C ASN A 529 -1.88 5.00 33.89
N PHE A 530 -1.57 4.65 32.64
CA PHE A 530 -0.21 4.65 32.10
C PHE A 530 0.37 6.08 31.99
N ASP A 531 1.59 6.35 32.43
CA ASP A 531 2.23 7.65 32.19
C ASP A 531 2.86 7.68 30.79
N TRP A 532 2.43 8.62 29.95
CA TRP A 532 2.98 8.77 28.60
C TRP A 532 4.47 9.13 28.59
N ASN A 533 5.00 9.67 29.69
CA ASN A 533 6.43 9.97 29.82
C ASN A 533 7.30 8.71 29.93
N ASP A 534 6.72 7.57 30.33
CA ASP A 534 7.45 6.29 30.41
C ASP A 534 7.94 5.83 29.03
N PHE A 535 7.30 6.26 27.94
CA PHE A 535 7.81 5.98 26.60
C PHE A 535 9.12 6.70 26.27
N LEU A 536 9.45 7.79 26.98
CA LEU A 536 10.63 8.60 26.72
C LEU A 536 11.85 8.13 27.54
N THR A 537 11.65 7.26 28.51
CA THR A 537 12.74 6.67 29.30
C THR A 537 13.43 5.53 28.55
N GLU A 538 12.71 4.89 27.63
CA GLU A 538 13.21 3.83 26.76
C GLU A 538 14.00 4.41 25.58
N LYS A 539 15.27 4.00 25.45
CA LYS A 539 16.13 4.37 24.31
C LYS A 539 15.94 3.36 23.18
N LEU A 540 15.10 3.71 22.21
CA LEU A 540 14.81 2.81 21.08
C LEU A 540 15.74 3.06 19.90
N ALA A 541 16.15 4.30 19.67
CA ALA A 541 17.00 4.68 18.54
C ALA A 541 18.42 4.09 18.61
N PHE A 542 18.97 3.74 17.44
CA PHE A 542 20.37 3.35 17.30
C PHE A 542 21.29 4.58 17.17
N GLY A 543 22.32 4.66 18.02
CA GLY A 543 23.28 5.78 18.05
C GLY A 543 22.77 7.05 18.74
N ASP A 544 23.59 8.10 18.80
CA ASP A 544 23.19 9.39 19.39
C ASP A 544 22.26 10.16 18.42
N PRO A 545 20.99 10.43 18.78
CA PRO A 545 20.05 11.15 17.93
C PRO A 545 20.53 12.55 17.54
N SER A 546 21.43 13.14 18.32
CA SER A 546 22.01 14.47 18.06
C SER A 546 22.98 14.49 16.87
N LEU A 547 23.48 13.31 16.45
CA LEU A 547 24.34 13.10 15.27
C LEU A 547 23.54 12.85 13.98
N LEU A 548 22.22 12.63 14.04
CA LEU A 548 21.32 12.48 12.89
C LEU A 548 21.02 13.82 12.18
N ARG A 549 21.91 14.81 12.31
CA ARG A 549 21.75 16.10 11.64
C ARG A 549 21.76 15.88 10.12
N PRO A 550 20.79 16.43 9.37
CA PRO A 550 20.93 16.50 7.94
C PRO A 550 22.24 17.24 7.64
N VAL A 551 23.11 16.64 6.82
CA VAL A 551 24.38 17.24 6.37
C VAL A 551 24.16 18.60 5.67
N VAL A 552 22.93 18.94 5.31
CA VAL A 552 22.55 20.29 4.87
C VAL A 552 22.20 21.16 6.07
N LYS A 553 23.21 21.69 6.76
CA LYS A 553 23.07 22.95 7.48
C LYS A 553 22.95 24.10 6.46
N GLU A 554 21.89 24.89 6.64
CA GLU A 554 21.73 26.31 6.28
C GLU A 554 21.48 26.70 4.81
N ALA A 555 20.21 27.04 4.54
CA ALA A 555 19.76 28.26 3.85
C ALA A 555 18.21 28.30 3.80
N VAL A 556 17.57 28.15 4.95
CA VAL A 556 16.13 28.46 5.09
C VAL A 556 16.06 29.48 6.21
N GLY A 557 15.74 30.73 5.86
CA GLY A 557 15.50 31.78 6.85
C GLY A 557 14.59 31.27 7.96
N ALA A 558 14.93 31.65 9.20
CA ALA A 558 14.22 31.36 10.45
C ALA A 558 12.99 30.46 10.27
N SER A 559 13.14 29.14 10.38
CA SER A 559 12.00 28.24 10.32
C SER A 559 11.02 28.65 11.42
N LYS A 560 9.82 29.10 11.05
CA LYS A 560 8.72 29.39 11.97
C LYS A 560 8.29 28.16 12.80
N GLU A 561 8.79 26.97 12.47
CA GLU A 561 8.42 25.68 13.06
C GLU A 561 9.46 25.21 14.10
N PRO A 562 9.03 24.60 15.21
CA PRO A 562 9.92 24.10 16.25
C PRO A 562 10.70 22.86 15.76
N THR A 563 12.02 22.89 15.92
CA THR A 563 12.94 21.87 15.39
C THR A 563 13.28 20.76 16.39
N SER A 564 13.01 20.95 17.67
CA SER A 564 13.30 19.97 18.73
C SER A 564 12.22 19.98 19.80
N ARG A 565 12.10 18.86 20.55
CA ARG A 565 11.18 18.75 21.69
C ARG A 565 11.50 19.75 22.81
N ASN A 566 12.75 20.21 22.88
CA ASN A 566 13.20 21.20 23.86
C ASN A 566 12.74 22.63 23.50
N ASP A 567 12.24 22.86 22.28
CA ASP A 567 11.61 24.13 21.92
C ASP A 567 10.24 24.24 22.62
N PRO A 568 9.99 25.30 23.42
CA PRO A 568 8.70 25.50 24.09
C PRO A 568 7.49 25.49 23.13
N ARG A 569 7.71 25.82 21.86
CA ARG A 569 6.66 25.84 20.82
C ARG A 569 6.31 24.45 20.29
N TRP A 570 7.12 23.42 20.59
CA TRP A 570 6.96 22.07 20.05
C TRP A 570 5.66 21.42 20.50
N LEU A 571 5.34 21.45 21.80
CA LEU A 571 4.13 20.81 22.32
C LEU A 571 2.84 21.47 21.78
N PRO A 572 2.69 22.82 21.78
CA PRO A 572 1.58 23.49 21.12
C PRO A 572 1.47 23.16 19.62
N TYR A 573 2.61 23.10 18.92
CA TYR A 573 2.65 22.75 17.49
C TYR A 573 2.12 21.33 17.25
N MET A 574 2.60 20.34 17.99
CA MET A 574 2.16 18.95 17.85
C MET A 574 0.68 18.79 18.19
N ARG A 575 0.20 19.42 19.28
CA ARG A 575 -1.22 19.40 19.66
C ARG A 575 -2.11 19.98 18.57
N ARG A 576 -1.71 21.10 17.95
CA ARG A 576 -2.44 21.67 16.81
C ARG A 576 -2.57 20.66 15.67
N TRP A 577 -1.50 19.97 15.31
CA TRP A 577 -1.53 18.95 14.27
C TRP A 577 -2.37 17.72 14.64
N THR A 578 -2.37 17.30 15.91
CA THR A 578 -3.29 16.26 16.40
C THR A 578 -4.75 16.69 16.23
N THR A 579 -5.10 17.93 16.56
CA THR A 579 -6.46 18.46 16.36
C THR A 579 -6.84 18.52 14.89
N VAL A 580 -5.93 19.01 14.03
CA VAL A 580 -6.14 19.05 12.57
C VAL A 580 -6.36 17.63 12.02
N ALA A 581 -5.56 16.66 12.45
CA ALA A 581 -5.72 15.26 12.06
C ALA A 581 -7.09 14.72 12.50
N ALA A 582 -7.52 14.98 13.73
CA ALA A 582 -8.82 14.56 14.23
C ALA A 582 -9.99 15.18 13.45
N ILE A 583 -9.93 16.49 13.15
CA ILE A 583 -10.95 17.19 12.35
C ILE A 583 -11.05 16.58 10.95
N TRP A 584 -9.93 16.39 10.25
CA TRP A 584 -9.93 15.80 8.91
C TRP A 584 -10.38 14.33 8.92
N SER A 585 -10.03 13.58 9.96
CA SER A 585 -10.50 12.20 10.13
C SER A 585 -12.03 12.16 10.28
N ALA A 586 -12.59 13.01 11.13
CA ALA A 586 -14.04 13.14 11.28
C ALA A 586 -14.70 13.65 9.99
N ALA A 587 -14.15 14.69 9.35
CA ALA A 587 -14.71 15.30 8.15
C ALA A 587 -14.76 14.31 6.97
N THR A 588 -13.68 13.54 6.74
CA THR A 588 -13.66 12.53 5.67
C THR A 588 -14.54 11.33 5.98
N PHE A 589 -14.61 10.89 7.24
CA PHE A 589 -15.53 9.82 7.64
C PHE A 589 -17.00 10.25 7.46
N LEU A 590 -17.38 11.40 8.03
CA LEU A 590 -18.73 11.93 7.91
C LEU A 590 -19.08 12.26 6.45
N GLY A 591 -18.14 12.85 5.70
CA GLY A 591 -18.32 13.21 4.30
C GLY A 591 -18.53 11.98 3.40
N HIS A 592 -17.57 11.06 3.38
CA HIS A 592 -17.59 9.92 2.46
C HIS A 592 -18.58 8.82 2.85
N PHE A 593 -18.96 8.69 4.14
CA PHE A 593 -19.89 7.64 4.56
C PHE A 593 -21.28 8.10 4.90
N ILE A 594 -21.46 9.32 5.43
CA ILE A 594 -22.75 9.75 5.97
C ILE A 594 -23.37 10.81 5.08
N LEU A 595 -22.71 11.93 4.85
CA LEU A 595 -23.29 13.09 4.20
C LEU A 595 -23.49 12.90 2.70
N TRP A 596 -22.62 12.14 2.03
CA TRP A 596 -22.71 11.94 0.59
C TRP A 596 -23.58 10.71 0.21
N PRO A 597 -23.21 9.45 0.54
CA PRO A 597 -23.90 8.30 -0.03
C PRO A 597 -25.24 7.97 0.65
N LEU A 598 -25.40 8.18 1.97
CA LEU A 598 -26.61 7.74 2.68
C LEU A 598 -27.85 8.55 2.31
N PRO A 599 -27.81 9.90 2.17
CA PRO A 599 -28.92 10.65 1.62
C PRO A 599 -29.31 10.19 0.22
N MET A 600 -28.32 9.92 -0.64
CA MET A 600 -28.58 9.42 -2.00
C MET A 600 -29.22 8.03 -1.98
N TYR A 601 -28.75 7.15 -1.10
CA TYR A 601 -29.34 5.82 -0.88
C TYR A 601 -30.78 5.92 -0.36
N ALA A 602 -31.02 6.77 0.65
CA ALA A 602 -32.33 6.95 1.27
C ALA A 602 -33.34 7.61 0.31
N ALA A 603 -32.87 8.57 -0.50
CA ALA A 603 -33.67 9.24 -1.52
C ALA A 603 -33.93 8.37 -2.76
N LYS A 604 -33.43 7.13 -2.79
CA LYS A 604 -33.53 6.23 -3.95
C LYS A 604 -33.00 6.88 -5.23
N TYR A 605 -31.89 7.61 -5.10
CA TYR A 605 -31.40 8.48 -6.14
C TYR A 605 -30.85 7.68 -7.33
N THR A 606 -31.38 7.95 -8.51
CA THR A 606 -30.86 7.48 -9.80
C THR A 606 -30.20 8.67 -10.48
N PHE A 607 -28.93 8.52 -10.86
CA PHE A 607 -28.21 9.60 -11.50
C PHE A 607 -28.76 9.86 -12.90
N SER A 608 -29.05 11.14 -13.18
CA SER A 608 -29.39 11.56 -14.53
C SER A 608 -28.14 11.71 -15.40
N LYS A 609 -28.33 11.72 -16.72
CA LYS A 609 -27.25 11.92 -17.70
C LYS A 609 -26.38 13.13 -17.39
N ASN A 610 -26.98 14.27 -17.09
CA ASN A 610 -26.27 15.52 -16.78
C ASN A 610 -25.45 15.43 -15.48
N VAL A 611 -25.96 14.71 -14.48
CA VAL A 611 -25.26 14.54 -13.21
C VAL A 611 -24.10 13.56 -13.37
N ILE A 612 -24.25 12.45 -14.09
CA ILE A 612 -23.13 11.54 -14.39
C ILE A 612 -22.07 12.22 -15.23
N LEU A 613 -22.47 13.02 -16.23
CA LEU A 613 -21.54 13.83 -17.02
C LEU A 613 -20.67 14.71 -16.11
N LEU A 614 -21.29 15.41 -15.16
CA LEU A 614 -20.59 16.27 -14.21
C LEU A 614 -19.73 15.46 -13.24
N CYS A 615 -20.27 14.39 -12.63
CA CYS A 615 -19.53 13.56 -11.68
C CYS A 615 -18.32 12.91 -12.35
N MET A 616 -18.51 12.22 -13.48
CA MET A 616 -17.40 11.64 -14.23
C MET A 616 -16.39 12.70 -14.65
N ALA A 617 -16.80 13.88 -15.16
CA ALA A 617 -15.85 14.93 -15.49
C ALA A 617 -15.04 15.39 -14.26
N CYS A 618 -15.70 15.68 -13.13
CA CYS A 618 -15.03 16.07 -11.89
C CYS A 618 -14.11 14.97 -11.35
N ASP A 619 -14.50 13.71 -11.44
CA ASP A 619 -13.71 12.57 -10.97
C ASP A 619 -12.47 12.35 -11.84
N LEU A 620 -12.62 12.49 -13.16
CA LEU A 620 -11.52 12.42 -14.11
C LEU A 620 -10.56 13.60 -13.95
N ASP A 621 -11.07 14.82 -13.72
CA ASP A 621 -10.25 16.00 -13.42
C ASP A 621 -9.53 15.84 -12.07
N HIS A 622 -10.21 15.33 -11.04
CA HIS A 622 -9.60 15.08 -9.73
C HIS A 622 -8.50 14.00 -9.82
N LEU A 623 -8.68 12.97 -10.64
CA LEU A 623 -7.66 11.97 -10.92
C LEU A 623 -6.48 12.58 -11.71
N ALA A 624 -6.76 13.21 -12.85
CA ALA A 624 -5.75 13.66 -13.81
C ALA A 624 -4.99 14.92 -13.38
N LEU A 625 -5.66 15.87 -12.73
CA LEU A 625 -5.06 17.14 -12.30
C LEU A 625 -4.73 17.12 -10.80
N GLY A 626 -5.63 16.64 -9.96
CA GLY A 626 -5.42 16.65 -8.51
C GLY A 626 -4.44 15.57 -8.06
N THR A 627 -4.77 14.31 -8.31
CA THR A 627 -4.04 13.16 -7.79
C THR A 627 -2.69 12.98 -8.48
N LEU A 628 -2.62 13.15 -9.80
CA LEU A 628 -1.35 13.16 -10.53
C LEU A 628 -0.42 14.29 -10.07
N PHE A 629 -0.95 15.47 -9.78
CA PHE A 629 -0.14 16.56 -9.24
C PHE A 629 0.39 16.25 -7.85
N VAL A 630 -0.47 15.80 -6.94
CA VAL A 630 -0.12 15.45 -5.56
C VAL A 630 0.88 14.30 -5.49
N ALA A 631 0.66 13.24 -6.24
CA ALA A 631 1.49 12.04 -6.15
C ALA A 631 2.72 12.09 -7.05
N GLY A 632 2.63 12.79 -8.19
CA GLY A 632 3.66 12.86 -9.23
C GLY A 632 4.53 14.11 -9.16
N PHE A 633 3.95 15.30 -9.11
CA PHE A 633 4.71 16.55 -9.23
C PHE A 633 5.08 17.17 -7.89
N TYR A 634 4.22 17.07 -6.87
CA TYR A 634 4.46 17.63 -5.55
C TYR A 634 5.73 17.08 -4.85
N PRO A 635 6.07 15.77 -4.94
CA PRO A 635 7.33 15.26 -4.39
C PRO A 635 8.57 15.92 -5.02
N ILE A 636 8.54 16.18 -6.34
CA ILE A 636 9.63 16.86 -7.06
C ILE A 636 9.74 18.31 -6.57
N ILE A 637 8.62 19.00 -6.43
CA ILE A 637 8.57 20.41 -5.98
C ILE A 637 9.06 20.56 -4.53
N ASP A 638 8.58 19.71 -3.62
CA ASP A 638 8.97 19.70 -2.20
C ASP A 638 10.45 19.30 -2.04
N GLY A 639 10.92 18.34 -2.85
CA GLY A 639 12.29 17.81 -2.85
C GLY A 639 13.32 18.61 -3.65
N ARG A 640 12.92 19.65 -4.41
CA ARG A 640 13.76 20.32 -5.42
C ARG A 640 15.14 20.77 -4.91
N LYS A 641 15.22 21.28 -3.67
CA LYS A 641 16.50 21.74 -3.09
C LYS A 641 17.46 20.58 -2.84
N GLN A 642 16.92 19.44 -2.39
CA GLN A 642 17.71 18.22 -2.17
C GLN A 642 18.17 17.63 -3.50
N ILE A 643 17.28 17.59 -4.51
CA ILE A 643 17.60 17.14 -5.86
C ILE A 643 18.72 18.00 -6.46
N LEU A 644 18.61 19.33 -6.40
CA LEU A 644 19.65 20.25 -6.87
C LEU A 644 20.98 20.07 -6.14
N SER A 645 20.96 19.80 -4.83
CA SER A 645 22.16 19.52 -4.05
C SER A 645 22.86 18.24 -4.50
N ILE A 646 22.09 17.17 -4.78
CA ILE A 646 22.60 15.91 -5.30
C ILE A 646 23.22 16.12 -6.69
N ILE A 647 22.51 16.80 -7.60
CA ILE A 647 23.00 17.11 -8.95
C ILE A 647 24.30 17.91 -8.87
N ASN A 648 24.35 18.96 -8.05
CA ASN A 648 25.55 19.77 -7.87
C ASN A 648 26.73 18.97 -7.31
N SER A 649 26.46 18.03 -6.40
CA SER A 649 27.49 17.17 -5.82
C SER A 649 28.04 16.16 -6.83
N LEU A 650 27.19 15.61 -7.70
CA LEU A 650 27.61 14.76 -8.82
C LEU A 650 28.46 15.55 -9.82
N CYS A 651 28.00 16.74 -10.23
CA CYS A 651 28.76 17.60 -11.16
C CYS A 651 30.11 18.07 -10.59
N LYS A 652 30.19 18.33 -9.27
CA LYS A 652 31.45 18.69 -8.59
C LYS A 652 32.39 17.49 -8.44
N GLY A 653 31.87 16.30 -8.15
CA GLY A 653 32.64 15.05 -8.12
C GLY A 653 33.29 14.74 -9.47
N GLU A 654 32.55 14.94 -10.57
CA GLU A 654 33.08 14.82 -11.93
C GLU A 654 34.13 15.89 -12.25
N ARG A 655 33.94 17.15 -11.83
CA ARG A 655 34.94 18.22 -12.02
C ARG A 655 36.22 17.98 -11.23
N SER A 656 36.14 17.44 -10.01
CA SER A 656 37.32 17.09 -9.21
C SER A 656 38.09 15.90 -9.79
N GLN A 657 37.39 14.90 -10.34
CA GLN A 657 38.02 13.79 -11.07
C GLN A 657 38.61 14.22 -12.42
N ARG A 658 37.98 15.15 -13.14
CA ARG A 658 38.53 15.75 -14.37
C ARG A 658 39.74 16.65 -14.10
N ALA A 659 39.75 17.38 -12.98
CA ALA A 659 40.90 18.17 -12.54
C ALA A 659 42.07 17.29 -12.10
N GLN A 660 41.82 16.18 -11.40
CA GLN A 660 42.85 15.18 -11.07
C GLN A 660 43.38 14.46 -12.31
N ASN A 661 42.53 14.04 -13.25
CA ASN A 661 42.99 13.42 -14.50
C ASN A 661 43.68 14.43 -15.44
N GLY A 662 43.29 15.71 -15.40
CA GLY A 662 43.98 16.80 -16.10
C GLY A 662 45.37 17.07 -15.52
N GLN A 663 45.51 17.07 -14.18
CA GLN A 663 46.81 17.18 -13.51
C GLN A 663 47.71 15.97 -13.76
N ILE A 664 47.15 14.74 -13.85
CA ILE A 664 47.94 13.55 -14.21
C ILE A 664 48.44 13.63 -15.67
N SER A 665 47.67 14.26 -16.57
CA SER A 665 48.06 14.44 -17.98
C SER A 665 49.09 15.58 -18.18
N GLU A 666 49.06 16.62 -17.34
CA GLU A 666 50.08 17.70 -17.34
C GLU A 666 51.40 17.28 -16.68
N VAL A 667 51.38 16.32 -15.77
CA VAL A 667 52.61 15.76 -15.17
C VAL A 667 53.32 14.78 -16.12
N GLU A 668 52.62 14.08 -17.01
CA GLU A 668 53.25 13.21 -18.03
C GLU A 668 53.86 13.98 -19.22
N THR A 669 53.59 15.28 -19.37
CA THR A 669 54.11 16.10 -20.48
C THR A 669 55.25 17.04 -20.09
N SER A 670 55.66 17.08 -18.82
CA SER A 670 56.74 17.96 -18.32
C SER A 670 57.97 17.24 -17.75
N GLY A 671 58.05 15.90 -17.85
CA GLY A 671 59.15 15.11 -17.29
C GLY A 671 60.06 14.45 -18.33
N THR A 672 60.92 15.22 -19.01
CA THR A 672 62.06 14.66 -19.77
C THR A 672 63.39 15.33 -19.41
N SER A 673 64.41 14.48 -19.22
CA SER A 673 65.82 14.72 -18.82
C SER A 673 66.03 14.90 -17.30
N SER A 674 66.89 14.17 -16.58
CA SER A 674 68.03 13.30 -16.92
C SER A 674 68.29 12.29 -15.77
N PHE A 675 68.82 11.11 -16.12
CA PHE A 675 69.20 9.98 -15.25
C PHE A 675 70.59 10.22 -14.54
N PRO A 676 71.20 9.23 -13.83
CA PRO A 676 70.96 8.80 -12.44
C PRO A 676 72.28 8.73 -11.61
N GLU A 677 72.26 8.45 -10.30
CA GLU A 677 73.33 7.63 -9.68
C GLU A 677 73.01 7.13 -8.24
N SER A 678 73.61 5.97 -7.95
CA SER A 678 73.50 5.04 -6.83
C SER A 678 73.50 5.58 -5.40
N ALA A 679 72.78 4.89 -4.50
CA ALA A 679 73.35 4.35 -3.25
C ALA A 679 72.42 3.31 -2.59
N THR A 680 73.06 2.23 -2.13
CA THR A 680 72.58 1.00 -1.48
C THR A 680 72.14 1.15 -0.01
N ALA A 681 71.52 0.07 0.50
CA ALA A 681 71.28 -0.31 1.93
C ALA A 681 70.02 0.27 2.60
N SER A 682 69.21 -0.45 3.37
CA SER A 682 69.21 -1.83 3.90
C SER A 682 67.86 -2.06 4.58
N VAL A 683 67.39 -3.30 4.57
CA VAL A 683 66.21 -3.80 5.28
C VAL A 683 66.50 -3.95 6.77
N SER A 684 65.56 -3.53 7.62
CA SER A 684 65.40 -4.12 8.97
C SER A 684 64.00 -3.87 9.53
N ILE A 685 63.22 -4.95 9.63
CA ILE A 685 62.08 -5.09 10.55
C ILE A 685 62.66 -5.41 11.94
N PRO A 686 62.02 -4.99 13.04
CA PRO A 686 61.59 -6.03 13.98
C PRO A 686 60.20 -5.81 14.58
N PHE A 687 59.49 -6.93 14.69
CA PHE A 687 58.43 -7.24 15.65
C PHE A 687 59.00 -7.28 17.08
N GLN A 688 58.30 -6.74 18.08
CA GLN A 688 57.64 -7.51 19.18
C GLN A 688 57.29 -6.64 20.41
N GLU A 689 56.08 -6.90 20.91
CA GLU A 689 55.62 -6.96 22.31
C GLU A 689 55.99 -5.87 23.33
N LYS A 690 54.97 -5.10 23.72
CA LYS A 690 54.26 -5.29 25.00
C LYS A 690 52.85 -4.70 24.96
#